data_AF-A0A6H9KCA5-F1
#
_entry.id   AF-A0A6H9KCA5-F1
#
_cell.length_a   1.000
_cell.length_b   1.000
_cell.length_c   1.000
_cell.angle_alpha   90.00
_cell.angle_beta   90.00
_cell.angle_gamma   90.00
#
_symmetry.space_group_name_H-M   'P 1'
#
loop_
_entity.id
_entity.type
_entity.pdbx_description
1 polymer ?
#
loop_
_entity_poly.entity_id
_entity_poly.type
_entity_poly.pdbx_seq_one_letter_code
_entity_poly.pdbx_strand_id
1 'polypeptide(L)'
;MTIKSNTKFITDFKKTVKARVKYSVGKNWEAASKRDIFLAVSLAARELIIDRMLETEKRYEENDAKRLYYLSMEFLMGRSLGNNLHNLEIYDLCKDALLEMGVDIDEVRDYERDAALGNGGLGRLAACFLDSIATLGMPGYGCGINYEYGLFKQVIDNGYQKEKPDNWLREETPWQIKRPDEISIVPIYGEIEHSQDREGNYNPMWMNWKVLIGVPYDMPIVGYGGRTVNHLRLYSAVSSEDFDMEIFNHGDYFDAVKQKITSETISKVLYPSDSIESGKELRLMQEYFFVACSIRDAIKNYEKKHSEIENLHEKVAIQLNDTHPALAVAELMRILVDEYTIEWETAWEVTTKTMGYTNHTLLPEALERWSVPLFEKVLPRHLQIIYEINRRYLAEISEKYPNDIARFSKFSIIEEGEPKQVRMANLAIIGSHSVNGVAELHSELVKTNLVPHFYELTPEKFNNKTNGVTQRRWLLKSNPLLAELITDSIGDKWITNLDELRKLEDFAKKKRFQNKFLKIKKMNKEALAKIIKKTVRIDVNPNSLFSVQIKRIHEYKRQLLNIMHVIHLYFAITEDGYKLPVPRTFIFAGKAAPGYFMAKLIIKLINSVAKKVNNDPRVSDVLKVAFIPDYRVTLAESIIPAADLSEQISTAGKEASGTGNMKFSMNGALTVGTLDGANVEISEEVGDENIYIFGLVVDEVQQMLKDGTYSTWNFYNNDSNIKRVLDSIENNIFCEEEEGIFLPIHDKLLHFGDEYFHLADFESYRSTQEQISRDFVNSSEWARKAILNVARMGKFSSDRTIQQYADEIWNLKKY
;
A
#
# COMPACT_ATOMS: atom_id res chain seq x y z
N MET A 1 34.50 -4.13 -7.39
CA MET A 1 35.46 -4.40 -6.28
C MET A 1 36.52 -5.41 -6.73
N THR A 2 37.73 -5.41 -6.18
CA THR A 2 38.81 -6.38 -6.51
C THR A 2 38.70 -7.66 -5.65
N ILE A 3 39.23 -8.81 -6.11
CA ILE A 3 39.19 -10.09 -5.37
C ILE A 3 39.72 -9.94 -3.93
N LYS A 4 40.83 -9.22 -3.73
CA LYS A 4 41.39 -8.95 -2.40
C LYS A 4 40.43 -8.15 -1.49
N SER A 5 39.64 -7.25 -2.07
CA SER A 5 38.61 -6.48 -1.34
C SER A 5 37.48 -7.37 -0.87
N ASN A 6 37.05 -8.34 -1.69
CA ASN A 6 35.97 -9.27 -1.36
C ASN A 6 36.38 -10.21 -0.21
N THR A 7 37.58 -10.79 -0.27
CA THR A 7 38.09 -11.67 0.81
C THR A 7 38.22 -10.93 2.15
N LYS A 8 38.66 -9.67 2.11
CA LYS A 8 38.73 -8.83 3.31
C LYS A 8 37.32 -8.58 3.88
N PHE A 9 36.37 -8.17 3.04
CA PHE A 9 34.99 -7.96 3.46
C PHE A 9 34.39 -9.20 4.11
N ILE A 10 34.51 -10.37 3.47
CA ILE A 10 34.00 -11.64 4.01
C ILE A 10 34.60 -11.92 5.40
N THR A 11 35.91 -11.72 5.56
CA THR A 11 36.59 -11.95 6.84
C THR A 11 36.09 -10.98 7.93
N ASP A 12 35.98 -9.71 7.60
CA ASP A 12 35.51 -8.67 8.53
C ASP A 12 34.04 -8.88 8.91
N PHE A 13 33.18 -9.21 7.94
CA PHE A 13 31.76 -9.47 8.18
C PHE A 13 31.54 -10.66 9.11
N LYS A 14 32.25 -11.78 8.90
CA LYS A 14 32.19 -12.94 9.81
C LYS A 14 32.60 -12.57 11.24
N LYS A 15 33.63 -11.74 11.39
CA LYS A 15 34.08 -11.24 12.70
C LYS A 15 33.02 -10.37 13.35
N THR A 16 32.39 -9.47 12.61
CA THR A 16 31.30 -8.61 13.11
C THR A 16 30.08 -9.44 13.51
N VAL A 17 29.65 -10.42 12.71
CA VAL A 17 28.53 -11.30 13.06
C VAL A 17 28.81 -12.04 14.38
N LYS A 18 30.00 -12.65 14.53
CA LYS A 18 30.38 -13.31 15.81
C LYS A 18 30.43 -12.32 16.97
N ALA A 19 30.92 -11.10 16.74
CA ALA A 19 30.93 -10.04 17.76
C ALA A 19 29.51 -9.63 18.17
N ARG A 20 28.55 -9.57 17.23
CA ARG A 20 27.15 -9.26 17.53
C ARG A 20 26.45 -10.38 18.30
N VAL A 21 26.72 -11.64 17.98
CA VAL A 21 26.27 -12.77 18.82
C VAL A 21 26.82 -12.64 20.25
N LYS A 22 28.11 -12.30 20.39
CA LYS A 22 28.73 -12.16 21.71
C LYS A 22 28.24 -10.97 22.52
N TYR A 23 28.27 -9.76 21.94
CA TYR A 23 28.10 -8.51 22.68
C TYR A 23 26.69 -7.92 22.60
N SER A 24 25.92 -8.25 21.56
CA SER A 24 24.53 -7.78 21.45
C SER A 24 23.52 -8.82 21.93
N VAL A 25 23.79 -10.12 21.73
CA VAL A 25 22.91 -11.20 22.22
C VAL A 25 23.37 -11.77 23.56
N GLY A 26 24.66 -11.69 23.88
CA GLY A 26 25.21 -12.25 25.12
C GLY A 26 25.47 -13.76 25.08
N LYS A 27 25.70 -14.34 23.88
CA LYS A 27 25.91 -15.78 23.68
C LYS A 27 27.22 -16.07 22.92
N ASN A 28 27.72 -17.31 23.02
CA ASN A 28 28.74 -17.81 22.10
C ASN A 28 28.09 -18.32 20.80
N TRP A 29 28.88 -18.44 19.72
CA TRP A 29 28.39 -18.87 18.41
C TRP A 29 27.67 -20.21 18.46
N GLU A 30 28.22 -21.17 19.21
CA GLU A 30 27.71 -22.53 19.34
C GLU A 30 26.37 -22.60 20.10
N ALA A 31 26.05 -21.58 20.90
CA ALA A 31 24.80 -21.47 21.67
C ALA A 31 23.76 -20.56 21.00
N ALA A 32 24.10 -19.95 19.85
CA ALA A 32 23.21 -19.03 19.15
C ALA A 32 22.06 -19.79 18.48
N SER A 33 20.83 -19.38 18.79
CA SER A 33 19.66 -19.83 18.02
C SER A 33 19.67 -19.21 16.63
N LYS A 34 18.89 -19.76 15.69
CA LYS A 34 18.75 -19.18 14.35
C LYS A 34 18.21 -17.74 14.39
N ARG A 35 17.38 -17.40 15.38
CA ARG A 35 16.90 -16.03 15.63
C ARG A 35 18.02 -15.09 16.10
N ASP A 36 18.92 -15.59 16.96
CA ASP A 36 20.10 -14.85 17.42
C ASP A 36 21.05 -14.57 16.25
N ILE A 37 21.22 -15.54 15.34
CA ILE A 37 22.01 -15.37 14.13
C ILE A 37 21.38 -14.32 13.22
N PHE A 38 20.06 -14.35 13.01
CA PHE A 38 19.35 -13.30 12.26
C PHE A 38 19.56 -11.90 12.86
N LEU A 39 19.44 -11.77 14.18
CA LEU A 39 19.69 -10.51 14.87
C LEU A 39 21.14 -10.04 14.63
N ALA A 40 22.11 -10.93 14.80
CA ALA A 40 23.53 -10.61 14.64
C ALA A 40 23.89 -10.20 13.20
N VAL A 41 23.37 -10.92 12.20
CA VAL A 41 23.56 -10.61 10.77
C VAL A 41 22.93 -9.26 10.42
N SER A 42 21.72 -9.00 10.92
CA SER A 42 21.02 -7.74 10.67
C SER A 42 21.74 -6.56 11.31
N LEU A 43 22.24 -6.71 12.55
CA LEU A 43 23.02 -5.68 13.22
C LEU A 43 24.38 -5.44 12.55
N ALA A 44 25.04 -6.49 12.04
CA ALA A 44 26.27 -6.37 11.27
C ALA A 44 26.05 -5.60 9.96
N ALA A 45 24.95 -5.88 9.25
CA ALA A 45 24.58 -5.09 8.08
C ALA A 45 24.20 -3.64 8.45
N ARG A 46 23.50 -3.45 9.57
CA ARG A 46 23.10 -2.13 10.07
C ARG A 46 24.31 -1.24 10.40
N GLU A 47 25.43 -1.77 10.87
CA GLU A 47 26.66 -0.97 11.07
C GLU A 47 27.04 -0.21 9.79
N LEU A 48 27.13 -0.92 8.67
CA LEU A 48 27.44 -0.32 7.36
C LEU A 48 26.39 0.72 6.94
N ILE A 49 25.11 0.43 7.22
CA ILE A 49 24.00 1.33 6.90
C ILE A 49 24.08 2.63 7.71
N ILE A 50 24.45 2.56 8.99
CA ILE A 50 24.58 3.74 9.85
C ILE A 50 25.68 4.66 9.34
N ASP A 51 26.85 4.12 8.96
CA ASP A 51 27.93 4.93 8.40
C ASP A 51 27.44 5.69 7.15
N ARG A 52 26.74 4.99 6.24
CA ARG A 52 26.15 5.59 5.03
C ARG A 52 25.04 6.60 5.33
N MET A 53 24.25 6.37 6.38
CA MET A 53 23.19 7.27 6.83
C MET A 53 23.79 8.59 7.34
N LEU A 54 24.86 8.53 8.12
CA LEU A 54 25.57 9.73 8.60
C LEU A 54 26.26 10.49 7.46
N GLU A 55 26.87 9.77 6.51
CA GLU A 55 27.42 10.36 5.28
C GLU A 55 26.34 11.05 4.43
N THR A 56 25.13 10.47 4.38
CA THR A 56 23.98 11.03 3.66
C THR A 56 23.49 12.32 4.32
N GLU A 57 23.27 12.30 5.64
CA GLU A 57 22.81 13.48 6.37
C GLU A 57 23.80 14.64 6.25
N LYS A 58 25.10 14.35 6.44
CA LYS A 58 26.16 15.34 6.25
C LYS A 58 26.12 15.96 4.85
N ARG A 59 25.93 15.14 3.81
CA ARG A 59 25.83 15.63 2.42
C ARG A 59 24.62 16.54 2.23
N TYR A 60 23.46 16.21 2.78
CA TYR A 60 22.27 17.06 2.70
C TYR A 60 22.43 18.35 3.50
N GLU A 61 23.07 18.31 4.67
CA GLU A 61 23.37 19.50 5.46
C GLU A 61 24.34 20.43 4.72
N GLU A 62 25.46 19.93 4.20
CA GLU A 62 26.47 20.74 3.48
C GLU A 62 25.89 21.47 2.26
N ASN A 63 24.87 20.88 1.62
CA ASN A 63 24.20 21.46 0.46
C ASN A 63 22.93 22.27 0.79
N ASP A 64 22.57 22.40 2.06
CA ASP A 64 21.34 23.06 2.51
C ASP A 64 20.10 22.62 1.70
N ALA A 65 19.97 21.30 1.58
CA ALA A 65 19.06 20.66 0.66
C ALA A 65 17.59 20.81 1.10
N LYS A 66 16.71 21.20 0.16
CA LYS A 66 15.25 21.08 0.33
C LYS A 66 14.88 19.62 0.60
N ARG A 67 14.05 19.35 1.61
CA ARG A 67 13.69 17.98 2.04
C ARG A 67 12.20 17.70 1.86
N LEU A 68 11.89 16.48 1.41
CA LEU A 68 10.54 15.96 1.35
C LEU A 68 10.15 15.23 2.63
N TYR A 69 8.94 15.51 3.12
CA TYR A 69 8.25 14.72 4.14
C TYR A 69 7.02 14.07 3.49
N TYR A 70 7.09 12.77 3.26
CA TYR A 70 6.02 11.98 2.67
C TYR A 70 5.15 11.39 3.78
N LEU A 71 3.98 11.97 4.00
CA LEU A 71 3.09 11.62 5.11
C LEU A 71 2.12 10.53 4.67
N SER A 72 2.12 9.39 5.36
CA SER A 72 1.18 8.30 5.09
C SER A 72 0.83 7.50 6.34
N MET A 73 -0.44 7.11 6.45
CA MET A 73 -0.92 6.21 7.50
C MET A 73 -0.37 4.78 7.36
N GLU A 74 0.14 4.38 6.20
CA GLU A 74 0.67 3.04 6.01
C GLU A 74 1.99 2.99 5.22
N PHE A 75 2.89 2.09 5.65
CA PHE A 75 4.12 1.72 4.95
C PHE A 75 4.26 0.20 4.93
N LEU A 76 3.90 -0.44 3.82
CA LEU A 76 3.95 -1.89 3.70
C LEU A 76 5.37 -2.35 3.32
N MET A 77 6.32 -2.20 4.23
CA MET A 77 7.77 -2.36 3.98
C MET A 77 8.18 -3.80 3.60
N GLY A 78 7.57 -4.80 4.25
CA GLY A 78 7.99 -6.20 4.16
C GLY A 78 9.25 -6.47 5.00
N ARG A 79 9.98 -7.53 4.65
CA ARG A 79 11.28 -7.87 5.25
C ARG A 79 12.40 -6.94 4.76
N SER A 80 13.29 -6.53 5.64
CA SER A 80 14.37 -5.56 5.38
C SER A 80 15.71 -6.20 5.10
N LEU A 81 16.08 -7.32 5.73
CA LEU A 81 17.43 -7.88 5.62
C LEU A 81 17.84 -8.10 4.17
N GLY A 82 17.07 -8.91 3.44
CA GLY A 82 17.38 -9.19 2.03
C GLY A 82 17.38 -7.93 1.16
N ASN A 83 16.48 -6.98 1.43
CA ASN A 83 16.41 -5.73 0.66
C ASN A 83 17.65 -4.86 0.87
N ASN A 84 18.05 -4.69 2.13
CA ASN A 84 19.22 -3.89 2.49
C ASN A 84 20.50 -4.51 1.93
N LEU A 85 20.65 -5.84 2.00
CA LEU A 85 21.81 -6.53 1.45
C LEU A 85 21.92 -6.40 -0.09
N HIS A 86 20.78 -6.45 -0.81
CA HIS A 86 20.77 -6.19 -2.26
C HIS A 86 21.06 -4.73 -2.58
N ASN A 87 20.45 -3.77 -1.88
CA ASN A 87 20.66 -2.34 -2.14
C ASN A 87 22.07 -1.88 -1.76
N LEU A 88 22.74 -2.55 -0.81
CA LEU A 88 24.17 -2.34 -0.49
C LEU A 88 25.12 -3.06 -1.46
N GLU A 89 24.61 -3.89 -2.38
CA GLU A 89 25.41 -4.72 -3.31
C GLU A 89 26.36 -5.70 -2.60
N ILE A 90 25.94 -6.22 -1.44
CA ILE A 90 26.73 -7.16 -0.61
C ILE A 90 26.02 -8.49 -0.36
N TYR A 91 24.87 -8.74 -0.99
CA TYR A 91 24.08 -9.96 -0.74
C TYR A 91 24.91 -11.25 -0.94
N ASP A 92 25.57 -11.39 -2.08
CA ASP A 92 26.34 -12.60 -2.39
C ASP A 92 27.58 -12.73 -1.47
N LEU A 93 28.23 -11.62 -1.14
CA LEU A 93 29.36 -11.62 -0.20
C LEU A 93 28.93 -12.07 1.21
N CYS A 94 27.77 -11.60 1.67
CA CYS A 94 27.20 -12.02 2.95
C CYS A 94 26.74 -13.48 2.91
N LYS A 95 26.19 -13.94 1.78
CA LYS A 95 25.81 -15.35 1.57
C LYS A 95 27.03 -16.26 1.66
N ASP A 96 28.12 -15.93 0.97
CA ASP A 96 29.37 -16.69 1.01
C ASP A 96 29.97 -16.70 2.43
N ALA A 97 29.98 -15.54 3.10
CA ALA A 97 30.46 -15.41 4.47
C ALA A 97 29.67 -16.29 5.46
N LEU A 98 28.33 -16.32 5.34
CA LEU A 98 27.48 -17.15 6.19
C LEU A 98 27.61 -18.64 5.87
N LEU A 99 27.78 -18.99 4.59
CA LEU A 99 27.99 -20.38 4.17
C LEU A 99 29.31 -20.93 4.77
N GLU A 100 30.39 -20.14 4.78
CA GLU A 100 31.64 -20.50 5.46
C GLU A 100 31.49 -20.64 6.99
N MET A 101 30.45 -20.03 7.57
CA MET A 101 30.09 -20.17 8.98
C MET A 101 29.09 -21.32 9.23
N GLY A 102 28.69 -22.06 8.20
CA GLY A 102 27.73 -23.16 8.27
C GLY A 102 26.27 -22.70 8.35
N VAL A 103 25.95 -21.51 7.85
CA VAL A 103 24.62 -20.88 7.93
C VAL A 103 24.09 -20.57 6.54
N ASP A 104 22.84 -20.95 6.27
CA ASP A 104 22.13 -20.56 5.06
C ASP A 104 21.46 -19.19 5.23
N ILE A 105 21.76 -18.25 4.33
CA ILE A 105 21.18 -16.90 4.35
C ILE A 105 19.65 -16.92 4.17
N ASP A 106 19.10 -17.88 3.43
CA ASP A 106 17.66 -17.96 3.22
C ASP A 106 16.94 -18.41 4.50
N GLU A 107 17.55 -19.33 5.27
CA GLU A 107 17.07 -19.66 6.61
C GLU A 107 17.11 -18.44 7.54
N VAL A 108 18.19 -17.66 7.51
CA VAL A 108 18.33 -16.44 8.34
C VAL A 108 17.24 -15.43 8.02
N ARG A 109 16.99 -15.17 6.74
CA ARG A 109 15.93 -14.25 6.27
C ARG A 109 14.53 -14.70 6.68
N ASP A 110 14.31 -16.01 6.80
CA ASP A 110 13.01 -16.56 7.18
C ASP A 110 12.63 -16.32 8.64
N TYR A 111 13.60 -15.98 9.51
CA TYR A 111 13.34 -15.53 10.89
C TYR A 111 12.85 -14.09 10.98
N GLU A 112 13.01 -13.29 9.92
CA GLU A 112 12.50 -11.93 9.90
C GLU A 112 10.97 -11.93 9.77
N ARG A 113 10.29 -11.12 10.59
CA ARG A 113 8.87 -10.81 10.42
C ARG A 113 8.72 -9.61 9.50
N ASP A 114 7.70 -9.62 8.64
CA ASP A 114 7.33 -8.41 7.90
C ASP A 114 6.98 -7.31 8.92
N ALA A 115 7.44 -6.08 8.67
CA ALA A 115 7.00 -4.94 9.48
C ALA A 115 5.50 -4.70 9.27
N ALA A 116 4.71 -4.85 10.34
CA ALA A 116 3.24 -4.72 10.28
C ALA A 116 2.84 -3.23 10.32
N LEU A 117 3.31 -2.46 9.34
CA LEU A 117 3.17 -1.00 9.26
C LEU A 117 2.21 -0.56 8.15
N GLY A 118 1.58 -1.50 7.45
CA GLY A 118 0.66 -1.20 6.37
C GLY A 118 -0.26 -2.36 6.01
N ASN A 119 -1.23 -2.09 5.15
CA ASN A 119 -2.22 -3.05 4.69
C ASN A 119 -2.23 -3.21 3.15
N GLY A 120 -2.34 -2.09 2.43
CA GLY A 120 -2.76 -2.12 1.03
C GLY A 120 -1.75 -1.66 -0.02
N GLY A 121 -2.30 -1.31 -1.18
CA GLY A 121 -1.56 -0.74 -2.31
C GLY A 121 -0.97 0.63 -2.00
N LEU A 122 -1.66 1.45 -1.18
CA LEU A 122 -1.21 2.77 -0.74
C LEU A 122 0.10 2.67 0.04
N GLY A 123 0.14 1.82 1.07
CA GLY A 123 1.35 1.63 1.87
C GLY A 123 2.46 0.92 1.11
N ARG A 124 2.12 0.08 0.13
CA ARG A 124 3.14 -0.54 -0.73
C ARG A 124 3.74 0.44 -1.73
N LEU A 125 2.95 1.39 -2.22
CA LEU A 125 3.41 2.50 -3.05
C LEU A 125 4.37 3.38 -2.25
N ALA A 126 3.97 3.82 -1.04
CA ALA A 126 4.80 4.60 -0.14
C ALA A 126 6.17 3.93 0.08
N ALA A 127 6.18 2.61 0.35
CA ALA A 127 7.41 1.86 0.51
C ALA A 127 8.26 1.73 -0.79
N CYS A 128 7.65 1.70 -1.98
CA CYS A 128 8.40 1.75 -3.26
C CYS A 128 8.98 3.15 -3.52
N PHE A 129 8.24 4.20 -3.13
CA PHE A 129 8.66 5.59 -3.26
C PHE A 129 9.86 5.89 -2.39
N LEU A 130 9.87 5.47 -1.11
CA LEU A 130 11.04 5.66 -0.25
C LEU A 130 12.30 5.00 -0.81
N ASP A 131 12.19 3.78 -1.34
CA ASP A 131 13.30 3.07 -1.97
C ASP A 131 13.82 3.82 -3.22
N SER A 132 12.93 4.45 -3.99
CA SER A 132 13.27 5.19 -5.21
C SER A 132 13.85 6.57 -4.91
N ILE A 133 13.32 7.30 -3.92
CA ILE A 133 13.87 8.55 -3.41
C ILE A 133 15.32 8.34 -2.96
N ALA A 134 15.57 7.29 -2.17
CA ALA A 134 16.91 6.95 -1.73
C ALA A 134 17.81 6.54 -2.91
N THR A 135 17.33 5.70 -3.82
CA THR A 135 18.10 5.25 -5.01
C THR A 135 18.49 6.41 -5.93
N LEU A 136 17.63 7.41 -6.08
CA LEU A 136 17.87 8.61 -6.89
C LEU A 136 18.76 9.65 -6.18
N GLY A 137 19.16 9.41 -4.92
CA GLY A 137 19.97 10.34 -4.14
C GLY A 137 19.23 11.62 -3.73
N MET A 138 17.91 11.53 -3.55
CA MET A 138 17.07 12.68 -3.19
C MET A 138 16.81 12.72 -1.68
N PRO A 139 16.81 13.92 -1.06
CA PRO A 139 16.51 14.11 0.36
C PRO A 139 15.01 13.98 0.62
N GLY A 140 14.59 12.83 1.14
CA GLY A 140 13.18 12.61 1.49
C GLY A 140 12.97 11.54 2.54
N TYR A 141 12.02 11.80 3.43
CA TYR A 141 11.66 10.96 4.58
C TYR A 141 10.22 10.50 4.47
N GLY A 142 9.96 9.26 4.87
CA GLY A 142 8.59 8.80 5.13
C GLY A 142 8.21 9.12 6.57
N CYS A 143 6.98 9.57 6.81
CA CYS A 143 6.47 9.84 8.15
C CYS A 143 5.15 9.09 8.37
N GLY A 144 5.07 8.33 9.46
CA GLY A 144 3.87 7.55 9.82
C GLY A 144 3.86 7.11 11.28
N ILE A 145 2.98 6.17 11.62
CA ILE A 145 2.81 5.67 12.99
C ILE A 145 3.54 4.33 13.17
N ASN A 146 4.19 4.15 14.32
CA ASN A 146 4.85 2.90 14.67
C ASN A 146 3.85 1.89 15.27
N TYR A 147 3.06 1.23 14.41
CA TYR A 147 2.04 0.28 14.86
C TYR A 147 2.63 -0.98 15.52
N GLU A 148 2.12 -1.33 16.70
CA GLU A 148 2.55 -2.54 17.43
C GLU A 148 1.97 -3.83 16.83
N TYR A 149 0.71 -3.80 16.38
CA TYR A 149 -0.05 -4.97 15.94
C TYR A 149 -0.48 -4.91 14.46
N GLY A 150 -0.05 -3.89 13.73
CA GLY A 150 -0.45 -3.62 12.35
C GLY A 150 -1.97 -3.61 12.17
N LEU A 151 -2.45 -4.18 11.06
CA LEU A 151 -3.88 -4.37 10.84
C LEU A 151 -4.39 -5.60 11.61
N PHE A 152 -3.98 -6.80 11.18
CA PHE A 152 -4.13 -8.08 11.88
C PHE A 152 -3.40 -9.18 11.10
N LYS A 153 -3.06 -10.27 11.79
CA LYS A 153 -2.65 -11.55 11.22
C LYS A 153 -3.89 -12.35 10.85
N GLN A 154 -4.01 -12.73 9.58
CA GLN A 154 -5.15 -13.50 9.11
C GLN A 154 -4.96 -14.99 9.41
N VAL A 155 -5.98 -15.64 9.94
CA VAL A 155 -6.08 -17.10 10.00
C VAL A 155 -7.37 -17.51 9.31
N ILE A 156 -7.33 -18.64 8.60
CA ILE A 156 -8.54 -19.26 8.06
C ILE A 156 -8.94 -20.41 8.95
N ASP A 157 -10.14 -20.34 9.51
CA ASP A 157 -10.71 -21.33 10.42
C ASP A 157 -12.12 -21.70 9.95
N ASN A 158 -12.34 -22.99 9.67
CA ASN A 158 -13.53 -23.50 8.97
C ASN A 158 -13.93 -22.67 7.71
N GLY A 159 -12.94 -22.26 6.93
CA GLY A 159 -13.13 -21.40 5.74
C GLY A 159 -13.36 -19.91 6.04
N TYR A 160 -13.55 -19.52 7.28
CA TYR A 160 -13.74 -18.12 7.68
C TYR A 160 -12.42 -17.42 7.97
N GLN A 161 -12.35 -16.13 7.63
CA GLN A 161 -11.32 -15.25 8.17
C GLN A 161 -11.53 -15.03 9.68
N LYS A 162 -10.45 -15.25 10.45
CA LYS A 162 -10.29 -14.83 11.84
C LYS A 162 -9.10 -13.89 11.96
N GLU A 163 -9.32 -12.78 12.65
CA GLU A 163 -8.31 -11.75 12.91
C GLU A 163 -7.55 -12.07 14.21
N LYS A 164 -6.22 -12.13 14.16
CA LYS A 164 -5.34 -12.23 15.33
C LYS A 164 -4.38 -11.03 15.38
N PRO A 165 -3.88 -10.60 16.55
CA PRO A 165 -2.90 -9.52 16.62
C PRO A 165 -1.61 -9.87 15.86
N ASP A 166 -1.10 -8.95 15.03
CA ASP A 166 0.17 -9.12 14.30
C ASP A 166 1.33 -8.48 15.07
N ASN A 167 1.70 -9.08 16.21
CA ASN A 167 2.75 -8.55 17.07
C ASN A 167 4.15 -8.82 16.48
N TRP A 168 4.55 -7.99 15.52
CA TRP A 168 5.86 -8.07 14.87
C TRP A 168 7.00 -7.53 15.74
N LEU A 169 6.69 -6.67 16.73
CA LEU A 169 7.64 -6.08 17.67
C LEU A 169 7.94 -6.95 18.90
N ARG A 170 7.24 -8.08 19.09
CA ARG A 170 7.36 -8.96 20.27
C ARG A 170 8.81 -9.31 20.65
N GLU A 171 9.68 -9.47 19.67
CA GLU A 171 11.08 -9.88 19.86
C GLU A 171 12.09 -8.78 19.48
N GLU A 172 11.65 -7.52 19.42
CA GLU A 172 12.39 -6.34 18.90
C GLU A 172 12.91 -6.52 17.46
N THR A 173 12.85 -5.45 16.68
CA THR A 173 13.39 -5.43 15.31
C THR A 173 14.80 -4.79 15.30
N PRO A 174 15.80 -5.37 14.61
CA PRO A 174 17.12 -4.76 14.50
C PRO A 174 17.13 -3.46 13.70
N TRP A 175 16.05 -3.15 13.00
CA TRP A 175 16.00 -2.06 12.03
C TRP A 175 15.46 -0.75 12.59
N GLN A 176 14.82 -0.77 13.75
CA GLN A 176 14.35 0.46 14.40
C GLN A 176 15.45 1.09 15.25
N ILE A 177 15.54 2.42 15.17
CA ILE A 177 16.44 3.26 15.95
C ILE A 177 15.56 4.25 16.72
N LYS A 178 15.41 4.03 18.02
CA LYS A 178 14.64 4.92 18.89
C LYS A 178 15.37 6.27 19.05
N ARG A 179 14.64 7.38 18.96
CA ARG A 179 15.13 8.76 19.14
C ARG A 179 14.49 9.43 20.36
N PRO A 180 14.84 9.02 21.59
CA PRO A 180 14.23 9.58 22.81
C PRO A 180 14.59 11.07 23.02
N ASP A 181 15.61 11.57 22.34
CA ASP A 181 16.07 12.96 22.33
C ASP A 181 15.26 13.86 21.37
N GLU A 182 14.45 13.29 20.48
CA GLU A 182 13.68 14.01 19.46
C GLU A 182 12.17 13.96 19.70
N ILE A 183 11.72 13.82 20.96
CA ILE A 183 10.30 13.72 21.27
C ILE A 183 9.49 14.96 20.83
N SER A 184 8.23 14.71 20.48
CA SER A 184 7.27 15.74 20.08
C SER A 184 6.06 15.74 21.01
N ILE A 185 5.71 16.93 21.51
CA ILE A 185 4.56 17.17 22.39
C ILE A 185 3.36 17.50 21.50
N VAL A 186 2.27 16.76 21.66
CA VAL A 186 1.06 16.86 20.83
C VAL A 186 -0.15 17.16 21.72
N PRO A 187 -0.64 18.42 21.74
CA PRO A 187 -1.85 18.80 22.47
C PRO A 187 -3.12 18.23 21.83
N ILE A 188 -4.07 17.74 22.61
CA ILE A 188 -5.40 17.28 22.15
C ILE A 188 -6.47 17.67 23.16
N TYR A 189 -7.73 17.70 22.75
CA TYR A 189 -8.87 18.16 23.56
C TYR A 189 -8.67 19.62 24.04
N GLY A 190 -9.23 19.98 25.19
CA GLY A 190 -9.18 21.34 25.72
C GLY A 190 -10.29 22.23 25.17
N GLU A 191 -10.11 23.53 25.32
CA GLU A 191 -11.10 24.54 24.96
C GLU A 191 -10.44 25.81 24.43
N ILE A 192 -11.21 26.68 23.79
CA ILE A 192 -10.72 27.97 23.33
C ILE A 192 -11.09 29.05 24.33
N GLU A 193 -10.08 29.71 24.87
CA GLU A 193 -10.23 30.95 25.61
C GLU A 193 -10.20 32.14 24.63
N HIS A 194 -11.31 32.87 24.58
CA HIS A 194 -11.45 34.04 23.71
C HIS A 194 -10.83 35.27 24.39
N SER A 195 -9.63 35.64 23.98
CA SER A 195 -8.90 36.79 24.54
C SER A 195 -8.66 37.89 23.50
N GLN A 196 -8.17 39.04 23.95
CA GLN A 196 -7.62 40.10 23.09
C GLN A 196 -6.13 40.26 23.39
N ASP A 197 -5.34 40.54 22.36
CA ASP A 197 -3.94 40.91 22.53
C ASP A 197 -3.80 42.34 23.11
N ARG A 198 -2.55 42.80 23.26
CA ARG A 198 -2.26 44.15 23.80
C ARG A 198 -2.73 45.29 22.90
N GLU A 199 -2.99 45.01 21.63
CA GLU A 199 -3.43 45.98 20.63
C GLU A 199 -4.96 45.95 20.43
N GLY A 200 -5.66 45.04 21.10
CA GLY A 200 -7.11 44.87 21.06
C GLY A 200 -7.59 43.91 19.96
N ASN A 201 -6.68 43.23 19.26
CA ASN A 201 -7.03 42.24 18.24
C ASN A 201 -7.49 40.93 18.91
N TYR A 202 -8.39 40.21 18.24
CA TYR A 202 -8.87 38.93 18.73
C TYR A 202 -7.75 37.88 18.72
N ASN A 203 -7.47 37.29 19.88
CA ASN A 203 -6.41 36.31 20.10
C ASN A 203 -6.99 35.04 20.75
N PRO A 204 -7.40 34.02 19.98
CA PRO A 204 -7.92 32.78 20.51
C PRO A 204 -6.79 31.93 21.11
N MET A 205 -6.87 31.60 22.40
CA MET A 205 -5.91 30.74 23.07
C MET A 205 -6.50 29.33 23.23
N TRP A 206 -5.85 28.33 22.64
CA TRP A 206 -6.21 26.94 22.91
C TRP A 206 -5.65 26.55 24.26
N MET A 207 -6.48 26.20 25.25
CA MET A 207 -6.11 25.97 26.66
C MET A 207 -6.65 24.62 27.17
N ASN A 208 -6.20 24.20 28.36
CA ASN A 208 -6.70 22.99 29.06
C ASN A 208 -6.60 21.69 28.25
N TRP A 209 -5.61 21.62 27.36
CA TRP A 209 -5.33 20.45 26.53
C TRP A 209 -4.79 19.28 27.36
N LYS A 210 -5.03 18.05 26.88
CA LYS A 210 -4.25 16.86 27.25
C LYS A 210 -3.05 16.75 26.33
N VAL A 211 -2.00 16.07 26.80
CA VAL A 211 -0.75 15.93 26.04
C VAL A 211 -0.49 14.47 25.69
N LEU A 212 -0.25 14.22 24.41
CA LEU A 212 0.38 13.01 23.91
C LEU A 212 1.88 13.27 23.67
N ILE A 213 2.71 12.27 23.93
CA ILE A 213 4.13 12.32 23.56
C ILE A 213 4.36 11.39 22.37
N GLY A 214 4.87 11.93 21.28
CA GLY A 214 5.35 11.19 20.14
C GLY A 214 6.84 10.88 20.28
N VAL A 215 7.18 9.60 20.38
CA VAL A 215 8.58 9.13 20.38
C VAL A 215 8.93 8.63 18.98
N PRO A 216 9.90 9.25 18.28
CA PRO A 216 10.30 8.81 16.95
C PRO A 216 11.14 7.52 16.97
N TYR A 217 10.90 6.68 15.97
CA TYR A 217 11.71 5.52 15.62
C TYR A 217 12.08 5.62 14.14
N ASP A 218 13.37 5.73 13.84
CA ASP A 218 13.86 5.74 12.47
C ASP A 218 14.13 4.32 11.99
N MET A 219 13.68 4.03 10.76
CA MET A 219 13.97 2.80 10.03
C MET A 219 14.74 3.16 8.75
N PRO A 220 16.04 2.80 8.63
CA PRO A 220 16.85 3.19 7.48
C PRO A 220 16.32 2.64 6.15
N ILE A 221 16.35 3.49 5.12
CA ILE A 221 15.96 3.18 3.75
C ILE A 221 17.19 3.30 2.86
N VAL A 222 17.74 2.15 2.47
CA VAL A 222 18.95 2.09 1.65
C VAL A 222 18.59 2.21 0.18
N GLY A 223 19.12 3.22 -0.52
CA GLY A 223 19.05 3.31 -1.98
C GLY A 223 19.99 2.30 -2.65
N TYR A 224 19.65 1.85 -3.86
CA TYR A 224 20.50 0.92 -4.61
C TYR A 224 21.90 1.51 -4.84
N GLY A 225 22.94 0.69 -4.63
CA GLY A 225 24.35 1.11 -4.61
C GLY A 225 24.84 1.65 -3.26
N GLY A 226 23.96 1.77 -2.25
CA GLY A 226 24.32 2.10 -0.87
C GLY A 226 24.89 3.50 -0.63
N ARG A 227 24.85 4.40 -1.62
CA ARG A 227 25.36 5.78 -1.53
C ARG A 227 24.48 6.70 -0.67
N THR A 228 23.18 6.45 -0.69
CA THR A 228 22.17 7.25 0.00
C THR A 228 21.36 6.34 0.91
N VAL A 229 21.31 6.71 2.18
CA VAL A 229 20.46 6.07 3.18
C VAL A 229 19.59 7.13 3.82
N ASN A 230 18.34 7.20 3.38
CA ASN A 230 17.31 8.02 4.03
C ASN A 230 16.69 7.21 5.17
N HIS A 231 15.59 7.68 5.75
CA HIS A 231 14.86 6.94 6.77
C HIS A 231 13.34 7.11 6.64
N LEU A 232 12.63 6.10 7.11
CA LEU A 232 11.21 6.15 7.47
C LEU A 232 11.14 6.44 8.97
N ARG A 233 10.54 7.58 9.33
CA ARG A 233 10.30 7.97 10.72
C ARG A 233 8.90 7.55 11.15
N LEU A 234 8.83 6.80 12.24
CA LEU A 234 7.60 6.24 12.79
C LEU A 234 7.41 6.72 14.23
N TYR A 235 6.24 7.27 14.55
CA TYR A 235 5.96 7.79 15.88
C TYR A 235 5.19 6.77 16.72
N SER A 236 5.70 6.45 17.92
CA SER A 236 4.94 5.74 18.95
C SER A 236 4.34 6.75 19.92
N ALA A 237 3.05 6.61 20.23
CA ALA A 237 2.40 7.41 21.25
C ALA A 237 2.71 6.82 22.63
N VAL A 238 3.23 7.66 23.53
CA VAL A 238 3.44 7.33 24.94
C VAL A 238 2.75 8.36 25.82
N SER A 239 2.43 7.97 27.05
CA SER A 239 1.80 8.87 28.02
C SER A 239 2.79 9.94 28.50
N SER A 240 2.27 11.15 28.75
CA SER A 240 3.02 12.26 29.33
C SER A 240 3.17 12.16 30.84
N GLU A 241 2.28 11.43 31.51
CA GLU A 241 2.29 11.21 32.95
C GLU A 241 2.68 9.75 33.23
N ASP A 242 3.89 9.58 33.79
CA ASP A 242 4.31 8.30 34.33
C ASP A 242 3.51 8.00 35.59
N PHE A 243 2.57 7.04 35.51
CA PHE A 243 1.96 6.28 36.60
C PHE A 243 1.62 7.06 37.89
N ASP A 244 0.34 7.32 38.12
CA ASP A 244 -0.13 7.97 39.35
C ASP A 244 0.04 7.05 40.58
N MET A 245 1.11 7.30 41.34
CA MET A 245 1.43 6.58 42.57
C MET A 245 0.38 6.77 43.66
N GLU A 246 -0.35 7.88 43.69
CA GLU A 246 -1.39 8.11 44.69
C GLU A 246 -2.61 7.24 44.40
N ILE A 247 -3.12 7.24 43.17
CA ILE A 247 -4.24 6.36 42.77
C ILE A 247 -3.88 4.89 42.97
N PHE A 248 -2.64 4.50 42.62
CA PHE A 248 -2.15 3.14 42.82
C PHE A 248 -2.10 2.73 44.29
N ASN A 249 -1.60 3.61 45.17
CA ASN A 249 -1.51 3.34 46.61
C ASN A 249 -2.88 3.26 47.31
N HIS A 250 -3.93 3.85 46.72
CA HIS A 250 -5.32 3.72 47.19
C HIS A 250 -6.02 2.44 46.71
N GLY A 251 -5.32 1.58 45.94
CA GLY A 251 -5.80 0.27 45.52
C GLY A 251 -6.60 0.23 44.22
N ASP A 252 -6.75 1.37 43.52
CA ASP A 252 -7.40 1.43 42.20
C ASP A 252 -6.37 1.31 41.07
N TYR A 253 -5.85 0.09 40.92
CA TYR A 253 -4.80 -0.23 39.96
C TYR A 253 -5.23 -0.04 38.49
N PHE A 254 -6.54 -0.12 38.19
CA PHE A 254 -7.04 0.03 36.83
C PHE A 254 -7.09 1.50 36.41
N ASP A 255 -7.62 2.38 37.25
CA ASP A 255 -7.67 3.81 36.93
C ASP A 255 -6.26 4.44 36.94
N ALA A 256 -5.33 3.96 37.78
CA ALA A 256 -3.92 4.39 37.77
C ALA A 256 -3.19 4.15 36.43
N VAL A 257 -3.67 3.23 35.58
CA VAL A 257 -3.04 2.85 34.30
C VAL A 257 -3.91 3.24 33.08
N LYS A 258 -5.14 3.70 33.30
CA LYS A 258 -6.13 3.98 32.25
C LYS A 258 -5.72 5.09 31.28
N GLN A 259 -5.13 6.16 31.81
CA GLN A 259 -4.63 7.26 30.96
C GLN A 259 -3.51 6.77 30.03
N LYS A 260 -2.58 5.99 30.57
CA LYS A 260 -1.50 5.36 29.81
C LYS A 260 -2.02 4.46 28.69
N ILE A 261 -3.00 3.60 28.99
CA ILE A 261 -3.60 2.71 27.99
C ILE A 261 -4.25 3.49 26.85
N THR A 262 -4.95 4.59 27.17
CA THR A 262 -5.62 5.43 26.16
C THR A 262 -4.61 6.07 25.21
N SER A 263 -3.56 6.70 25.75
CA SER A 263 -2.50 7.33 24.94
C SER A 263 -1.76 6.33 24.06
N GLU A 264 -1.39 5.16 24.59
CA GLU A 264 -0.65 4.14 23.83
C GLU A 264 -1.50 3.51 22.73
N THR A 265 -2.83 3.52 22.84
CA THR A 265 -3.75 2.91 21.86
C THR A 265 -3.63 3.52 20.47
N ILE A 266 -3.21 4.79 20.38
CA ILE A 266 -2.99 5.53 19.12
C ILE A 266 -1.97 4.79 18.21
N SER A 267 -0.94 4.18 18.78
CA SER A 267 0.06 3.43 18.00
C SER A 267 -0.09 1.91 18.08
N LYS A 268 -1.26 1.38 18.47
CA LYS A 268 -1.46 -0.08 18.55
C LYS A 268 -1.84 -0.72 17.22
N VAL A 269 -2.91 -0.23 16.59
CA VAL A 269 -3.56 -0.88 15.43
C VAL A 269 -3.75 0.12 14.30
N LEU A 270 -3.45 -0.31 13.08
CA LEU A 270 -3.72 0.41 11.84
C LEU A 270 -5.19 0.25 11.45
N TYR A 271 -5.87 1.36 11.12
CA TYR A 271 -7.29 1.39 10.75
C TYR A 271 -8.20 0.69 11.77
N PRO A 272 -8.27 1.19 13.02
CA PRO A 272 -9.23 0.69 13.99
C PRO A 272 -10.66 0.81 13.46
N SER A 273 -11.54 -0.10 13.87
CA SER A 273 -12.95 -0.07 13.45
C SER A 273 -13.60 1.25 13.84
N ASP A 274 -14.13 1.98 12.87
CA ASP A 274 -14.80 3.28 13.00
C ASP A 274 -16.33 3.17 12.96
N SER A 275 -16.85 1.94 13.08
CA SER A 275 -18.29 1.66 13.18
C SER A 275 -18.95 2.22 14.45
N ILE A 276 -18.15 2.60 15.45
CA ILE A 276 -18.59 3.22 16.71
C ILE A 276 -17.87 4.55 16.93
N GLU A 277 -18.48 5.45 17.70
CA GLU A 277 -17.98 6.82 17.90
C GLU A 277 -16.57 6.88 18.51
N SER A 278 -16.26 6.01 19.46
CA SER A 278 -14.91 5.92 20.04
C SER A 278 -13.85 5.47 19.04
N GLY A 279 -14.24 4.70 18.02
CA GLY A 279 -13.36 4.31 16.92
C GLY A 279 -13.06 5.47 15.97
N LYS A 280 -14.08 6.29 15.68
CA LYS A 280 -13.93 7.54 14.91
C LYS A 280 -13.00 8.53 15.65
N GLU A 281 -13.22 8.72 16.94
CA GLU A 281 -12.37 9.57 17.78
C GLU A 281 -10.91 9.09 17.79
N LEU A 282 -10.68 7.78 17.96
CA LEU A 282 -9.33 7.22 17.91
C LEU A 282 -8.66 7.44 16.54
N ARG A 283 -9.38 7.25 15.44
CA ARG A 283 -8.83 7.45 14.09
C ARG A 283 -8.47 8.92 13.81
N LEU A 284 -9.33 9.86 14.22
CA LEU A 284 -9.01 11.30 14.14
C LEU A 284 -7.77 11.66 14.99
N MET A 285 -7.67 11.11 16.21
CA MET A 285 -6.48 11.30 17.05
C MET A 285 -5.22 10.69 16.43
N GLN A 286 -5.31 9.52 15.78
CA GLN A 286 -4.19 8.92 15.05
C GLN A 286 -3.70 9.85 13.94
N GLU A 287 -4.61 10.30 13.09
CA GLU A 287 -4.32 11.19 11.96
C GLU A 287 -3.65 12.48 12.43
N TYR A 288 -4.23 13.14 13.45
CA TYR A 288 -3.63 14.34 14.02
C TYR A 288 -2.27 14.08 14.66
N PHE A 289 -2.14 12.99 15.43
CA PHE A 289 -0.92 12.68 16.18
C PHE A 289 0.32 12.61 15.29
N PHE A 290 0.26 11.83 14.19
CA PHE A 290 1.42 11.69 13.32
C PHE A 290 1.65 12.95 12.48
N VAL A 291 0.59 13.65 12.08
CA VAL A 291 0.68 14.94 11.38
C VAL A 291 1.41 15.98 12.24
N ALA A 292 0.97 16.16 13.49
CA ALA A 292 1.57 17.12 14.41
C ALA A 292 3.04 16.79 14.70
N CYS A 293 3.37 15.51 14.92
CA CYS A 293 4.75 15.08 15.08
C CYS A 293 5.60 15.38 13.83
N SER A 294 5.07 15.07 12.64
CA SER A 294 5.80 15.24 11.38
C SER A 294 6.07 16.70 11.05
N ILE A 295 5.09 17.59 11.25
CA ILE A 295 5.25 19.02 11.01
C ILE A 295 6.23 19.64 12.00
N ARG A 296 6.13 19.29 13.30
CA ARG A 296 7.08 19.76 14.31
C ARG A 296 8.50 19.30 14.00
N ASP A 297 8.70 18.06 13.56
CA ASP A 297 10.01 17.57 13.15
C ASP A 297 10.54 18.30 11.90
N ALA A 298 9.67 18.60 10.94
CA ALA A 298 10.05 19.36 9.74
C ALA A 298 10.52 20.78 10.09
N ILE A 299 9.80 21.46 10.98
CA ILE A 299 10.15 22.80 11.47
C ILE A 299 11.44 22.76 12.30
N LYS A 300 11.56 21.84 13.28
CA LYS A 300 12.79 21.68 14.08
C LYS A 300 14.02 21.45 13.19
N ASN A 301 13.87 20.66 12.12
CA ASN A 301 14.97 20.42 11.17
C ASN A 301 15.30 21.66 10.34
N TYR A 302 14.31 22.47 9.97
CA TYR A 302 14.51 23.75 9.30
C TYR A 302 15.25 24.75 10.19
N GLU A 303 14.84 24.85 11.46
CA GLU A 303 15.40 25.78 12.46
C GLU A 303 16.88 25.52 12.80
N LYS A 304 17.42 24.33 12.49
CA LYS A 304 18.86 24.05 12.66
C LYS A 304 19.75 24.98 11.85
N LYS A 305 19.25 25.54 10.73
CA LYS A 305 20.02 26.40 9.82
C LYS A 305 19.33 27.70 9.41
N HIS A 306 18.02 27.78 9.59
CA HIS A 306 17.21 28.90 9.12
C HIS A 306 16.42 29.51 10.28
N SER A 307 16.28 30.83 10.31
CA SER A 307 15.55 31.55 11.36
C SER A 307 14.21 32.15 10.88
N GLU A 308 14.05 32.36 9.58
CA GLU A 308 12.87 32.99 8.98
C GLU A 308 11.86 31.91 8.56
N ILE A 309 10.79 31.70 9.35
CA ILE A 309 9.82 30.62 9.12
C ILE A 309 8.98 30.82 7.86
N GLU A 310 8.88 32.06 7.38
CA GLU A 310 8.19 32.45 6.15
C GLU A 310 8.82 31.79 4.90
N ASN A 311 10.10 31.43 4.98
CA ASN A 311 10.81 30.75 3.88
C ASN A 311 10.80 29.21 4.01
N LEU A 312 10.01 28.64 4.93
CA LEU A 312 9.92 27.19 5.16
C LEU A 312 9.70 26.39 3.86
N HIS A 313 8.79 26.87 3.01
CA HIS A 313 8.40 26.23 1.76
C HIS A 313 9.53 26.10 0.72
N GLU A 314 10.61 26.88 0.87
CA GLU A 314 11.80 26.78 0.03
C GLU A 314 12.68 25.57 0.40
N LYS A 315 12.59 25.11 1.65
CA LYS A 315 13.43 24.04 2.22
C LYS A 315 12.64 22.80 2.65
N VAL A 316 11.32 22.89 2.69
CA VAL A 316 10.43 21.79 3.07
C VAL A 316 9.35 21.60 2.00
N ALA A 317 9.14 20.35 1.60
CA ALA A 317 7.97 19.91 0.85
C ALA A 317 7.24 18.83 1.64
N ILE A 318 5.92 18.91 1.74
CA ILE A 318 5.06 17.94 2.43
C ILE A 318 4.11 17.32 1.40
N GLN A 319 4.17 16.00 1.25
CA GLN A 319 3.23 15.27 0.39
C GLN A 319 2.16 14.58 1.24
N LEU A 320 0.91 14.92 0.98
CA LEU A 320 -0.29 14.35 1.58
C LEU A 320 -0.73 13.14 0.77
N ASN A 321 -0.51 11.94 1.32
CA ASN A 321 -0.87 10.69 0.67
C ASN A 321 -2.30 10.26 1.07
N ASP A 322 -3.26 10.55 0.19
CA ASP A 322 -4.71 10.47 0.46
C ASP A 322 -5.18 11.49 1.52
N THR A 323 -6.41 11.37 2.01
CA THR A 323 -7.05 12.34 2.92
C THR A 323 -6.58 12.25 4.38
N HIS A 324 -5.99 11.13 4.80
CA HIS A 324 -5.57 10.94 6.20
C HIS A 324 -4.64 12.05 6.76
N PRO A 325 -3.62 12.53 6.04
CA PRO A 325 -2.79 13.64 6.51
C PRO A 325 -3.36 15.04 6.19
N ALA A 326 -4.60 15.20 5.73
CA ALA A 326 -5.16 16.50 5.34
C ALA A 326 -5.16 17.54 6.48
N LEU A 327 -5.18 17.09 7.74
CA LEU A 327 -4.98 17.94 8.92
C LEU A 327 -3.65 18.71 8.91
N ALA A 328 -2.67 18.31 8.11
CA ALA A 328 -1.41 19.01 7.97
C ALA A 328 -1.57 20.47 7.54
N VAL A 329 -2.59 20.74 6.72
CA VAL A 329 -2.95 22.11 6.32
C VAL A 329 -3.32 22.95 7.54
N ALA A 330 -4.23 22.45 8.38
CA ALA A 330 -4.69 23.18 9.56
C ALA A 330 -3.63 23.26 10.66
N GLU A 331 -2.82 22.21 10.86
CA GLU A 331 -1.76 22.20 11.88
C GLU A 331 -0.60 23.13 11.51
N LEU A 332 -0.18 23.19 10.25
CA LEU A 332 0.85 24.14 9.84
C LEU A 332 0.35 25.59 10.00
N MET A 333 -0.89 25.87 9.59
CA MET A 333 -1.52 27.17 9.85
C MET A 333 -1.55 27.51 11.35
N ARG A 334 -1.92 26.54 12.20
CA ARG A 334 -1.95 26.74 13.65
C ARG A 334 -0.58 27.10 14.20
N ILE A 335 0.46 26.36 13.82
CA ILE A 335 1.82 26.65 14.30
C ILE A 335 2.27 28.04 13.84
N LEU A 336 2.11 28.36 12.55
CA LEU A 336 2.54 29.64 12.00
C LEU A 336 1.81 30.83 12.65
N VAL A 337 0.49 30.75 12.80
CA VAL A 337 -0.31 31.84 13.38
C VAL A 337 -0.15 31.91 14.90
N ASP A 338 -0.29 30.80 15.60
CA ASP A 338 -0.40 30.82 17.07
C ASP A 338 0.97 30.78 17.75
N GLU A 339 1.95 30.04 17.22
CA GLU A 339 3.28 29.85 17.85
C GLU A 339 4.33 30.83 17.31
N TYR A 340 4.29 31.14 16.00
CA TYR A 340 5.23 32.07 15.35
C TYR A 340 4.66 33.48 15.13
N THR A 341 3.37 33.70 15.41
CA THR A 341 2.71 35.00 15.25
C THR A 341 2.82 35.54 13.81
N ILE A 342 2.73 34.64 12.83
CA ILE A 342 2.72 35.00 11.41
C ILE A 342 1.30 35.43 11.01
N GLU A 343 1.23 36.56 10.31
CA GLU A 343 -0.02 37.07 9.74
C GLU A 343 -0.71 36.03 8.85
N TRP A 344 -2.04 35.97 8.91
CA TRP A 344 -2.83 34.91 8.28
C TRP A 344 -2.47 34.70 6.79
N GLU A 345 -2.37 35.78 6.01
CA GLU A 345 -2.11 35.70 4.58
C GLU A 345 -0.73 35.11 4.26
N THR A 346 0.28 35.51 5.02
CA THR A 346 1.63 34.96 4.89
C THR A 346 1.66 33.50 5.35
N ALA A 347 1.01 33.16 6.47
CA ALA A 347 0.92 31.78 6.94
C ALA A 347 0.23 30.86 5.91
N TRP A 348 -0.83 31.37 5.26
CA TRP A 348 -1.56 30.65 4.23
C TRP A 348 -0.73 30.46 2.96
N GLU A 349 0.02 31.47 2.53
CA GLU A 349 0.96 31.36 1.40
C GLU A 349 2.04 30.29 1.67
N VAL A 350 2.66 30.32 2.85
CA VAL A 350 3.67 29.32 3.25
C VAL A 350 3.07 27.92 3.28
N THR A 351 1.87 27.78 3.88
CA THR A 351 1.19 26.50 3.97
C THR A 351 0.88 25.93 2.59
N THR A 352 0.24 26.71 1.73
CA THR A 352 -0.16 26.25 0.38
C THR A 352 1.05 25.90 -0.50
N LYS A 353 2.14 26.68 -0.45
CA LYS A 353 3.39 26.37 -1.17
C LYS A 353 4.15 25.16 -0.62
N THR A 354 3.92 24.78 0.62
CA THR A 354 4.58 23.61 1.24
C THR A 354 3.88 22.29 0.88
N MET A 355 2.57 22.31 0.61
CA MET A 355 1.73 21.11 0.55
C MET A 355 1.41 20.66 -0.89
N GLY A 356 1.61 19.36 -1.17
CA GLY A 356 1.07 18.67 -2.35
C GLY A 356 0.14 17.53 -1.95
N TYR A 357 -0.97 17.32 -2.68
CA TYR A 357 -1.98 16.29 -2.37
C TYR A 357 -2.10 15.24 -3.48
N THR A 358 -2.02 13.96 -3.11
CA THR A 358 -2.32 12.86 -4.03
C THR A 358 -3.62 12.16 -3.62
N ASN A 359 -4.56 12.06 -4.54
CA ASN A 359 -5.78 11.28 -4.35
C ASN A 359 -5.59 9.84 -4.89
N HIS A 360 -6.01 8.85 -4.11
CA HIS A 360 -5.86 7.42 -4.40
C HIS A 360 -7.19 6.67 -4.60
N THR A 361 -8.32 7.38 -4.61
CA THR A 361 -9.65 6.76 -4.62
C THR A 361 -10.69 7.65 -5.29
N LEU A 362 -11.54 7.01 -6.09
CA LEU A 362 -12.75 7.60 -6.67
C LEU A 362 -14.01 7.29 -5.85
N LEU A 363 -13.90 6.42 -4.85
CA LEU A 363 -15.01 5.99 -4.01
C LEU A 363 -15.38 7.12 -3.04
N PRO A 364 -16.59 7.70 -3.12
CA PRO A 364 -17.00 8.80 -2.23
C PRO A 364 -16.92 8.43 -0.75
N GLU A 365 -17.19 7.17 -0.40
CA GLU A 365 -17.08 6.63 0.96
C GLU A 365 -15.65 6.58 1.50
N ALA A 366 -14.64 6.65 0.62
CA ALA A 366 -13.24 6.72 1.00
C ALA A 366 -12.71 8.16 1.10
N LEU A 367 -13.51 9.17 0.73
CA LEU A 367 -13.19 10.58 0.99
C LEU A 367 -13.63 10.94 2.41
N GLU A 368 -12.66 11.08 3.30
CA GLU A 368 -12.91 11.21 4.74
C GLU A 368 -13.76 12.45 5.08
N ARG A 369 -14.75 12.22 5.93
CA ARG A 369 -15.61 13.22 6.54
C ARG A 369 -15.66 13.01 8.03
N TRP A 370 -15.55 14.09 8.79
CA TRP A 370 -15.59 14.07 10.24
C TRP A 370 -16.68 14.98 10.75
N SER A 371 -17.40 14.56 11.79
CA SER A 371 -18.44 15.41 12.36
C SER A 371 -17.81 16.64 13.01
N VAL A 372 -18.43 17.81 12.81
CA VAL A 372 -18.01 19.05 13.48
C VAL A 372 -17.98 18.89 15.01
N PRO A 373 -18.96 18.25 15.67
CA PRO A 373 -18.89 18.02 17.12
C PRO A 373 -17.68 17.18 17.56
N LEU A 374 -17.25 16.19 16.75
CA LEU A 374 -16.05 15.42 17.05
C LEU A 374 -14.78 16.29 16.94
N PHE A 375 -14.71 17.12 15.89
CA PHE A 375 -13.63 18.09 15.72
C PHE A 375 -13.57 19.11 16.86
N GLU A 376 -14.72 19.66 17.26
CA GLU A 376 -14.83 20.60 18.37
C GLU A 376 -14.36 19.98 19.68
N LYS A 377 -14.69 18.71 19.93
CA LYS A 377 -14.23 17.97 21.10
C LYS A 377 -12.73 17.75 21.09
N VAL A 378 -12.15 17.26 19.99
CA VAL A 378 -10.77 16.74 19.95
C VAL A 378 -9.76 17.83 19.56
N LEU A 379 -10.11 18.70 18.62
CA LEU A 379 -9.23 19.67 17.97
C LEU A 379 -9.94 21.03 17.78
N PRO A 380 -10.37 21.69 18.88
CA PRO A 380 -11.19 22.90 18.80
C PRO A 380 -10.49 24.04 18.05
N ARG A 381 -9.16 24.17 18.19
CA ARG A 381 -8.39 25.22 17.50
C ARG A 381 -8.29 24.98 16.01
N HIS A 382 -8.04 23.74 15.59
CA HIS A 382 -8.03 23.35 14.17
C HIS A 382 -9.38 23.59 13.53
N LEU A 383 -10.47 23.32 14.23
CA LEU A 383 -11.81 23.61 13.73
C LEU A 383 -12.01 25.12 13.47
N GLN A 384 -11.54 26.01 14.36
CA GLN A 384 -11.58 27.46 14.11
C GLN A 384 -10.77 27.86 12.88
N ILE A 385 -9.57 27.30 12.71
CA ILE A 385 -8.72 27.55 11.54
C ILE A 385 -9.40 27.04 10.27
N ILE A 386 -9.99 25.85 10.29
CA ILE A 386 -10.72 25.28 9.16
C ILE A 386 -11.93 26.15 8.80
N TYR A 387 -12.68 26.66 9.78
CA TYR A 387 -13.76 27.60 9.52
C TYR A 387 -13.26 28.90 8.89
N GLU A 388 -12.12 29.42 9.33
CA GLU A 388 -11.55 30.64 8.76
C GLU A 388 -11.02 30.43 7.33
N ILE A 389 -10.36 29.30 7.06
CA ILE A 389 -9.99 28.88 5.70
C ILE A 389 -11.25 28.82 4.83
N ASN A 390 -12.30 28.15 5.32
CA ASN A 390 -13.56 28.00 4.60
C ASN A 390 -14.22 29.36 4.31
N ARG A 391 -14.27 30.26 5.30
CA ARG A 391 -14.87 31.59 5.18
C ARG A 391 -14.16 32.42 4.11
N ARG A 392 -12.83 32.49 4.15
CA ARG A 392 -12.02 33.25 3.18
C ARG A 392 -12.13 32.66 1.78
N TYR A 393 -11.99 31.34 1.67
CA TYR A 393 -12.13 30.67 0.38
C TYR A 393 -13.52 30.90 -0.24
N LEU A 394 -14.60 30.74 0.53
CA LEU A 394 -15.95 31.00 0.03
C LEU A 394 -16.20 32.47 -0.32
N ALA A 395 -15.53 33.42 0.34
CA ALA A 395 -15.60 34.83 -0.03
C ALA A 395 -14.99 35.06 -1.42
N GLU A 396 -13.81 34.49 -1.70
CA GLU A 396 -13.18 34.54 -3.04
C GLU A 396 -14.05 33.88 -4.12
N ILE A 397 -14.68 32.74 -3.80
CA ILE A 397 -15.61 32.07 -4.70
C ILE A 397 -16.85 32.94 -4.96
N SER A 398 -17.29 33.70 -3.95
CA SER A 398 -18.46 34.59 -4.07
C SER A 398 -18.25 35.72 -5.05
N GLU A 399 -17.04 36.27 -5.08
CA GLU A 399 -16.66 37.31 -6.04
C GLU A 399 -16.62 36.77 -7.47
N LYS A 400 -16.21 35.50 -7.67
CA LYS A 400 -16.12 34.86 -8.99
C LYS A 400 -17.47 34.36 -9.52
N TYR A 401 -18.32 33.82 -8.65
CA TYR A 401 -19.62 33.22 -9.01
C TYR A 401 -20.76 33.80 -8.16
N PRO A 402 -21.15 35.07 -8.38
CA PRO A 402 -22.22 35.69 -7.62
C PRO A 402 -23.55 34.94 -7.81
N ASN A 403 -24.25 34.67 -6.71
CA ASN A 403 -25.59 34.04 -6.63
C ASN A 403 -25.72 32.55 -7.00
N ASP A 404 -24.64 31.78 -7.22
CA ASP A 404 -24.72 30.32 -7.50
C ASP A 404 -24.61 29.45 -6.22
N ILE A 405 -25.62 29.54 -5.34
CA ILE A 405 -25.66 28.85 -4.02
C ILE A 405 -25.35 27.35 -4.13
N ALA A 406 -25.86 26.68 -5.17
CA ALA A 406 -25.65 25.25 -5.37
C ALA A 406 -24.16 24.93 -5.58
N ARG A 407 -23.43 25.79 -6.29
CA ARG A 407 -22.00 25.68 -6.52
C ARG A 407 -21.18 25.98 -5.25
N PHE A 408 -21.57 26.95 -4.42
CA PHE A 408 -20.90 27.18 -3.10
C PHE A 408 -20.92 25.96 -2.20
N SER A 409 -22.04 25.23 -2.18
CA SER A 409 -22.18 24.02 -1.35
C SER A 409 -21.16 22.93 -1.70
N LYS A 410 -20.66 22.89 -2.94
CA LYS A 410 -19.64 21.92 -3.38
C LYS A 410 -18.24 22.35 -2.98
N PHE A 411 -17.95 23.66 -3.06
CA PHE A 411 -16.65 24.24 -2.71
C PHE A 411 -16.33 24.28 -1.22
N SER A 412 -17.35 24.36 -0.35
CA SER A 412 -17.13 24.51 1.10
C SER A 412 -16.28 23.37 1.70
N ILE A 413 -15.47 23.64 2.70
CA ILE A 413 -14.86 22.59 3.52
C ILE A 413 -15.91 21.99 4.47
N ILE A 414 -16.89 22.80 4.88
CA ILE A 414 -17.97 22.41 5.78
C ILE A 414 -19.19 21.98 4.97
N GLU A 415 -19.60 20.73 5.12
CA GLU A 415 -20.86 20.24 4.61
C GLU A 415 -21.96 20.50 5.66
N GLU A 416 -22.98 21.23 5.24
CA GLU A 416 -24.16 21.52 6.06
C GLU A 416 -25.01 20.25 6.23
N GLY A 417 -25.55 20.03 7.42
CA GLY A 417 -26.33 18.84 7.78
C GLY A 417 -26.46 18.68 9.29
N GLU A 418 -27.14 17.60 9.72
CA GLU A 418 -27.32 17.27 11.14
C GLU A 418 -26.66 15.91 11.46
N PRO A 419 -25.44 15.88 12.03
CA PRO A 419 -24.53 17.02 12.30
C PRO A 419 -23.75 17.45 11.06
N LYS A 420 -23.25 18.70 11.07
CA LYS A 420 -22.32 19.22 10.05
C LYS A 420 -21.07 18.35 9.96
N GLN A 421 -20.47 18.30 8.78
CA GLN A 421 -19.25 17.52 8.52
C GLN A 421 -18.11 18.39 7.96
N VAL A 422 -16.88 18.05 8.30
CA VAL A 422 -15.66 18.58 7.70
C VAL A 422 -15.23 17.65 6.56
N ARG A 423 -15.13 18.16 5.33
CA ARG A 423 -14.72 17.41 4.13
C ARG A 423 -13.20 17.51 3.94
N MET A 424 -12.49 16.44 4.30
CA MET A 424 -11.02 16.45 4.33
C MET A 424 -10.39 16.54 2.94
N ALA A 425 -11.04 15.96 1.92
CA ALA A 425 -10.61 16.11 0.53
C ALA A 425 -10.63 17.58 0.07
N ASN A 426 -11.66 18.32 0.44
CA ASN A 426 -11.78 19.74 0.12
C ASN A 426 -10.69 20.55 0.84
N LEU A 427 -10.44 20.26 2.12
CA LEU A 427 -9.34 20.89 2.88
C LEU A 427 -7.98 20.64 2.21
N ALA A 428 -7.70 19.41 1.80
CA ALA A 428 -6.45 19.05 1.14
C ALA A 428 -6.27 19.74 -0.22
N ILE A 429 -7.33 19.80 -1.05
CA ILE A 429 -7.30 20.46 -2.36
C ILE A 429 -7.08 21.97 -2.22
N ILE A 430 -7.82 22.61 -1.30
CA ILE A 430 -7.74 24.06 -1.07
C ILE A 430 -6.36 24.44 -0.51
N GLY A 431 -5.86 23.66 0.46
CA GLY A 431 -4.59 23.89 1.14
C GLY A 431 -3.34 23.46 0.40
N SER A 432 -3.44 22.97 -0.84
CA SER A 432 -2.28 22.49 -1.63
C SER A 432 -2.07 23.31 -2.90
N HIS A 433 -0.80 23.43 -3.33
CA HIS A 433 -0.43 24.04 -4.61
C HIS A 433 -0.52 23.05 -5.79
N SER A 434 -0.54 21.74 -5.52
CA SER A 434 -0.66 20.70 -6.54
C SER A 434 -1.55 19.56 -6.05
N VAL A 435 -2.41 19.06 -6.94
CA VAL A 435 -3.30 17.92 -6.74
C VAL A 435 -3.08 16.92 -7.86
N ASN A 436 -2.85 15.64 -7.54
CA ASN A 436 -2.62 14.64 -8.58
C ASN A 436 -3.39 13.33 -8.36
N GLY A 437 -3.75 12.72 -9.49
CA GLY A 437 -4.17 11.32 -9.57
C GLY A 437 -3.00 10.37 -9.87
N VAL A 438 -3.30 9.07 -9.93
CA VAL A 438 -2.30 7.98 -9.81
C VAL A 438 -2.24 7.03 -11.02
N ALA A 439 -3.02 7.33 -12.05
CA ALA A 439 -3.06 6.75 -13.39
C ALA A 439 -3.81 7.72 -14.30
N GLU A 440 -3.55 7.73 -15.61
CA GLU A 440 -4.09 8.76 -16.51
C GLU A 440 -5.63 8.81 -16.46
N LEU A 441 -6.28 7.66 -16.68
CA LEU A 441 -7.74 7.52 -16.58
C LEU A 441 -8.28 7.97 -15.22
N HIS A 442 -7.58 7.64 -14.13
CA HIS A 442 -7.98 8.06 -12.80
C HIS A 442 -7.86 9.57 -12.61
N SER A 443 -6.77 10.19 -13.06
CA SER A 443 -6.62 11.65 -13.03
C SER A 443 -7.74 12.34 -13.79
N GLU A 444 -8.13 11.81 -14.94
CA GLU A 444 -9.28 12.33 -15.68
C GLU A 444 -10.59 12.18 -14.90
N LEU A 445 -10.85 11.01 -14.29
CA LEU A 445 -12.05 10.80 -13.47
C LEU A 445 -12.07 11.67 -12.19
N VAL A 446 -10.92 11.99 -11.61
CA VAL A 446 -10.82 12.97 -10.51
C VAL A 446 -11.28 14.35 -10.99
N LYS A 447 -10.83 14.77 -12.18
CA LYS A 447 -11.19 16.07 -12.77
C LYS A 447 -12.65 16.12 -13.23
N THR A 448 -13.20 15.06 -13.81
CA THR A 448 -14.52 15.10 -14.45
C THR A 448 -15.65 14.68 -13.51
N ASN A 449 -15.41 13.72 -12.62
CA ASN A 449 -16.47 13.12 -11.79
C ASN A 449 -16.34 13.50 -10.32
N LEU A 450 -15.13 13.48 -9.76
CA LEU A 450 -14.95 13.64 -8.31
C LEU A 450 -14.99 15.11 -7.87
N VAL A 451 -14.17 15.94 -8.50
CA VAL A 451 -13.99 17.35 -8.12
C VAL A 451 -14.01 18.32 -9.32
N PRO A 452 -14.99 18.22 -10.24
CA PRO A 452 -15.04 19.05 -11.45
C PRO A 452 -15.08 20.55 -11.15
N HIS A 453 -15.74 20.94 -10.07
CA HIS A 453 -15.83 22.33 -9.64
C HIS A 453 -14.46 22.90 -9.22
N PHE A 454 -13.58 22.13 -8.56
CA PHE A 454 -12.23 22.58 -8.25
C PHE A 454 -11.35 22.63 -9.50
N TYR A 455 -11.49 21.67 -10.42
CA TYR A 455 -10.76 21.67 -11.67
C TYR A 455 -11.14 22.85 -12.59
N GLU A 456 -12.42 23.20 -12.68
CA GLU A 456 -12.90 24.39 -13.41
C GLU A 456 -12.26 25.69 -12.89
N LEU A 457 -11.98 25.76 -11.59
CA LEU A 457 -11.47 26.98 -10.94
C LEU A 457 -9.95 27.14 -11.07
N THR A 458 -9.20 26.06 -10.85
CA THR A 458 -7.72 26.05 -10.84
C THR A 458 -7.20 24.84 -11.60
N PRO A 459 -7.40 24.77 -12.93
CA PRO A 459 -7.02 23.61 -13.74
C PRO A 459 -5.51 23.33 -13.67
N GLU A 460 -4.68 24.36 -13.51
CA GLU A 460 -3.22 24.28 -13.41
C GLU A 460 -2.74 23.52 -12.17
N LYS A 461 -3.56 23.41 -11.11
CA LYS A 461 -3.22 22.61 -9.92
C LYS A 461 -3.29 21.11 -10.17
N PHE A 462 -4.08 20.66 -11.16
CA PHE A 462 -4.39 19.24 -11.34
C PHE A 462 -3.45 18.58 -12.35
N ASN A 463 -2.77 17.52 -11.92
CA ASN A 463 -1.87 16.74 -12.78
C ASN A 463 -1.97 15.23 -12.57
N ASN A 464 -1.16 14.47 -13.29
CA ASN A 464 -1.05 13.02 -13.19
C ASN A 464 0.37 12.62 -12.74
N LYS A 465 0.43 11.62 -11.87
CA LYS A 465 1.66 10.86 -11.60
C LYS A 465 1.32 9.37 -11.55
N THR A 466 1.36 8.70 -12.70
CA THR A 466 1.13 7.24 -12.75
C THR A 466 2.00 6.50 -11.74
N ASN A 467 1.39 5.62 -10.94
CA ASN A 467 2.10 4.82 -9.96
C ASN A 467 3.24 3.99 -10.57
N GLY A 468 4.17 3.57 -9.72
CA GLY A 468 5.24 2.67 -10.10
C GLY A 468 5.63 1.74 -8.97
N VAL A 469 6.44 0.73 -9.29
CA VAL A 469 6.97 -0.23 -8.33
C VAL A 469 8.48 -0.32 -8.45
N THR A 470 9.16 -0.53 -7.32
CA THR A 470 10.63 -0.66 -7.32
C THR A 470 11.06 -2.01 -7.90
N GLN A 471 11.85 -1.98 -8.96
CA GLN A 471 12.43 -3.18 -9.57
C GLN A 471 13.45 -3.88 -8.66
N ARG A 472 14.01 -3.20 -7.65
CA ARG A 472 14.94 -3.79 -6.69
C ARG A 472 14.27 -4.87 -5.86
N ARG A 473 13.07 -4.59 -5.33
CA ARG A 473 12.31 -5.58 -4.57
C ARG A 473 11.57 -6.57 -5.47
N TRP A 474 10.88 -6.05 -6.48
CA TRP A 474 9.88 -6.80 -7.24
C TRP A 474 10.42 -7.53 -8.47
N LEU A 475 11.73 -7.42 -8.76
CA LEU A 475 12.38 -8.20 -9.80
C LEU A 475 13.74 -8.73 -9.31
N LEU A 476 14.66 -7.85 -8.93
CA LEU A 476 16.02 -8.24 -8.50
C LEU A 476 16.02 -9.18 -7.29
N LYS A 477 15.31 -8.82 -6.22
CA LYS A 477 15.23 -9.63 -4.99
C LYS A 477 14.23 -10.77 -5.07
N SER A 478 13.02 -10.54 -5.61
CA SER A 478 11.96 -11.55 -5.59
C SER A 478 12.14 -12.64 -6.66
N ASN A 479 12.84 -12.35 -7.75
CA ASN A 479 13.03 -13.30 -8.85
C ASN A 479 14.49 -13.30 -9.33
N PRO A 480 15.45 -13.68 -8.44
CA PRO A 480 16.88 -13.57 -8.71
C PRO A 480 17.30 -14.35 -9.97
N LEU A 481 16.65 -15.48 -10.27
CA LEU A 481 16.92 -16.27 -11.47
C LEU A 481 16.55 -15.53 -12.77
N LEU A 482 15.43 -14.78 -12.77
CA LEU A 482 15.06 -13.94 -13.90
C LEU A 482 15.97 -12.71 -13.98
N ALA A 483 16.30 -12.10 -12.85
CA ALA A 483 17.22 -10.97 -12.77
C ALA A 483 18.60 -11.32 -13.34
N GLU A 484 19.13 -12.51 -13.03
CA GLU A 484 20.37 -13.05 -13.60
C GLU A 484 20.25 -13.24 -15.12
N LEU A 485 19.16 -13.87 -15.60
CA LEU A 485 18.94 -14.06 -17.03
C LEU A 485 18.88 -12.72 -17.80
N ILE A 486 18.23 -11.71 -17.24
CA ILE A 486 18.17 -10.37 -17.81
C ILE A 486 19.57 -9.75 -17.82
N THR A 487 20.27 -9.79 -16.69
CA THR A 487 21.61 -9.21 -16.53
C THR A 487 22.62 -9.84 -17.49
N ASP A 488 22.62 -11.16 -17.64
CA ASP A 488 23.44 -11.89 -18.62
C ASP A 488 23.16 -11.50 -20.06
N SER A 489 21.93 -11.05 -20.35
CA SER A 489 21.47 -10.78 -21.71
C SER A 489 21.67 -9.32 -22.12
N ILE A 490 21.46 -8.37 -21.20
CA ILE A 490 21.43 -6.93 -21.51
C ILE A 490 22.29 -6.05 -20.57
N GLY A 491 22.97 -6.64 -19.59
CA GLY A 491 23.71 -5.94 -18.53
C GLY A 491 22.84 -5.60 -17.31
N ASP A 492 23.42 -5.00 -16.28
CA ASP A 492 22.80 -4.71 -14.98
C ASP A 492 22.10 -3.32 -14.88
N LYS A 493 22.26 -2.47 -15.90
CA LYS A 493 21.71 -1.11 -15.93
C LYS A 493 20.20 -1.02 -15.71
N TRP A 494 19.46 -2.09 -16.01
CA TRP A 494 18.01 -2.16 -15.79
C TRP A 494 17.61 -1.98 -14.31
N ILE A 495 18.53 -2.25 -13.37
CA ILE A 495 18.25 -2.15 -11.94
C ILE A 495 17.96 -0.69 -11.52
N THR A 496 18.58 0.29 -12.17
CA THR A 496 18.37 1.73 -11.92
C THR A 496 17.78 2.49 -13.11
N ASN A 497 17.62 1.84 -14.26
CA ASN A 497 16.94 2.39 -15.44
C ASN A 497 16.10 1.30 -16.11
N LEU A 498 14.84 1.17 -15.67
CA LEU A 498 14.00 0.04 -16.08
C LEU A 498 13.67 0.02 -17.59
N ASP A 499 13.79 1.14 -18.29
CA ASP A 499 13.60 1.22 -19.74
C ASP A 499 14.60 0.36 -20.53
N GLU A 500 15.74 0.02 -19.91
CA GLU A 500 16.72 -0.92 -20.48
C GLU A 500 16.11 -2.31 -20.76
N LEU A 501 15.04 -2.70 -20.06
CA LEU A 501 14.32 -3.95 -20.31
C LEU A 501 13.81 -4.06 -21.75
N ARG A 502 13.61 -2.94 -22.47
CA ARG A 502 13.17 -2.95 -23.87
C ARG A 502 14.09 -3.77 -24.77
N LYS A 503 15.38 -3.85 -24.45
CA LYS A 503 16.36 -4.69 -25.18
C LYS A 503 16.02 -6.18 -25.17
N LEU A 504 15.15 -6.65 -24.26
CA LEU A 504 14.69 -8.04 -24.23
C LEU A 504 13.73 -8.38 -25.39
N GLU A 505 13.19 -7.40 -26.11
CA GLU A 505 12.37 -7.65 -27.31
C GLU A 505 13.12 -8.49 -28.35
N ASP A 506 14.43 -8.25 -28.52
CA ASP A 506 15.32 -9.00 -29.41
C ASP A 506 15.49 -10.47 -29.00
N PHE A 507 15.07 -10.84 -27.79
CA PHE A 507 15.18 -12.18 -27.24
C PHE A 507 13.85 -12.92 -27.19
N ALA A 508 12.72 -12.22 -27.36
CA ALA A 508 11.37 -12.77 -27.22
C ALA A 508 11.08 -13.96 -28.17
N LYS A 509 11.73 -14.02 -29.34
CA LYS A 509 11.61 -15.12 -30.33
C LYS A 509 12.79 -16.10 -30.30
N LYS A 510 13.82 -15.86 -29.47
CA LYS A 510 15.00 -16.73 -29.41
C LYS A 510 14.70 -17.97 -28.57
N LYS A 511 14.60 -19.14 -29.21
CA LYS A 511 14.25 -20.42 -28.55
C LYS A 511 15.11 -20.74 -27.31
N ARG A 512 16.42 -20.46 -27.35
CA ARG A 512 17.31 -20.67 -26.19
C ARG A 512 16.93 -19.79 -24.99
N PHE A 513 16.55 -18.54 -25.25
CA PHE A 513 16.13 -17.61 -24.20
C PHE A 513 14.75 -18.00 -23.65
N GLN A 514 13.78 -18.30 -24.51
CA GLN A 514 12.46 -18.80 -24.12
C GLN A 514 12.54 -20.04 -23.23
N ASN A 515 13.39 -21.02 -23.58
CA ASN A 515 13.58 -22.23 -22.79
C ASN A 515 14.13 -21.94 -21.38
N LYS A 516 15.10 -21.02 -21.27
CA LYS A 516 15.62 -20.58 -19.95
C LYS A 516 14.52 -19.87 -19.16
N PHE A 517 13.79 -18.94 -19.79
CA PHE A 517 12.71 -18.18 -19.17
C PHE A 517 11.60 -19.07 -18.62
N LEU A 518 11.10 -20.02 -19.42
CA LEU A 518 10.07 -20.98 -19.00
C LEU A 518 10.56 -21.90 -17.88
N LYS A 519 11.84 -22.31 -17.91
CA LYS A 519 12.44 -23.09 -16.82
C LYS A 519 12.45 -22.31 -15.51
N ILE A 520 12.79 -21.02 -15.55
CA ILE A 520 12.76 -20.13 -14.38
C ILE A 520 11.34 -20.02 -13.83
N LYS A 521 10.35 -19.76 -14.69
CA LYS A 521 8.92 -19.73 -14.31
C LYS A 521 8.50 -21.03 -13.61
N LYS A 522 8.89 -22.18 -14.16
CA LYS A 522 8.60 -23.48 -13.56
C LYS A 522 9.23 -23.65 -12.17
N MET A 523 10.49 -23.26 -12.00
CA MET A 523 11.17 -23.32 -10.69
C MET A 523 10.47 -22.45 -9.64
N ASN A 524 10.02 -21.25 -10.03
CA ASN A 524 9.24 -20.38 -9.15
C ASN A 524 7.89 -21.01 -8.77
N LYS A 525 7.21 -21.67 -9.72
CA LYS A 525 5.96 -22.41 -9.47
C LYS A 525 6.16 -23.61 -8.53
N GLU A 526 7.27 -24.33 -8.67
CA GLU A 526 7.64 -25.41 -7.75
C GLU A 526 7.91 -24.89 -6.33
N ALA A 527 8.56 -23.73 -6.19
CA ALA A 527 8.76 -23.08 -4.90
C ALA A 527 7.43 -22.65 -4.26
N LEU A 528 6.54 -22.02 -5.04
CA LEU A 528 5.20 -21.64 -4.56
C LEU A 528 4.35 -22.87 -4.19
N ALA A 529 4.41 -23.95 -4.97
CA ALA A 529 3.68 -25.17 -4.68
C ALA A 529 4.08 -25.76 -3.31
N LYS A 530 5.37 -25.68 -2.94
CA LYS A 530 5.84 -26.07 -1.59
C LYS A 530 5.23 -25.18 -0.50
N ILE A 531 5.13 -23.86 -0.73
CA ILE A 531 4.50 -22.92 0.21
C ILE A 531 3.01 -23.23 0.37
N ILE A 532 2.29 -23.47 -0.73
CA ILE A 532 0.86 -23.84 -0.71
C ILE A 532 0.68 -25.14 0.09
N LYS A 533 1.47 -26.18 -0.23
CA LYS A 533 1.42 -27.45 0.50
C LYS A 533 1.72 -27.29 1.99
N LYS A 534 2.73 -26.50 2.36
CA LYS A 534 3.10 -26.25 3.75
C LYS A 534 2.01 -25.51 4.52
N THR A 535 1.34 -24.56 3.87
CA THR A 535 0.43 -23.61 4.54
C THR A 535 -1.01 -24.12 4.59
N VAL A 536 -1.51 -24.69 3.50
CA VAL A 536 -2.93 -25.08 3.37
C VAL A 536 -3.12 -26.56 3.01
N ARG A 537 -2.05 -27.35 2.96
CA ARG A 537 -2.08 -28.81 2.72
C ARG A 537 -2.71 -29.22 1.39
N ILE A 538 -2.66 -28.34 0.39
CA ILE A 538 -3.11 -28.62 -0.98
C ILE A 538 -1.89 -28.89 -1.85
N ASP A 539 -1.88 -30.05 -2.52
CA ASP A 539 -0.91 -30.36 -3.57
C ASP A 539 -1.39 -29.76 -4.90
N VAL A 540 -0.59 -28.84 -5.45
CA VAL A 540 -0.85 -28.19 -6.74
C VAL A 540 0.20 -28.61 -7.77
N ASN A 541 -0.21 -28.80 -9.01
CA ASN A 541 0.67 -29.24 -10.10
C ASN A 541 1.43 -28.04 -10.70
N PRO A 542 2.77 -27.93 -10.59
CA PRO A 542 3.52 -26.80 -11.15
C PRO A 542 3.49 -26.71 -12.69
N ASN A 543 2.97 -27.71 -13.39
CA ASN A 543 2.76 -27.66 -14.85
C ASN A 543 1.36 -27.15 -15.24
N SER A 544 0.43 -26.96 -14.28
CA SER A 544 -0.86 -26.32 -14.54
C SER A 544 -0.67 -24.81 -14.77
N LEU A 545 -1.62 -24.15 -15.43
CA LEU A 545 -1.65 -22.69 -15.50
C LEU A 545 -1.95 -22.13 -14.09
N PHE A 546 -1.02 -21.36 -13.53
CA PHE A 546 -1.23 -20.66 -12.25
C PHE A 546 -1.93 -19.32 -12.51
N SER A 547 -3.25 -19.29 -12.30
CA SER A 547 -4.08 -18.08 -12.34
C SER A 547 -4.17 -17.50 -10.93
N VAL A 548 -3.76 -16.23 -10.79
CA VAL A 548 -3.49 -15.64 -9.49
C VAL A 548 -4.26 -14.34 -9.31
N GLN A 549 -5.03 -14.26 -8.22
CA GLN A 549 -5.70 -13.04 -7.77
C GLN A 549 -5.28 -12.72 -6.32
N ILE A 550 -4.28 -11.86 -6.17
CA ILE A 550 -3.77 -11.42 -4.86
C ILE A 550 -3.97 -9.91 -4.64
N LYS A 551 -4.97 -9.56 -3.83
CA LYS A 551 -5.31 -8.18 -3.48
C LYS A 551 -6.25 -8.17 -2.28
N ARG A 552 -6.51 -7.00 -1.70
CA ARG A 552 -7.56 -6.81 -0.67
C ARG A 552 -8.86 -7.46 -1.16
N ILE A 553 -9.57 -8.17 -0.28
CA ILE A 553 -10.88 -8.74 -0.63
C ILE A 553 -11.92 -7.63 -0.53
N HIS A 554 -12.56 -7.32 -1.65
CA HIS A 554 -13.53 -6.24 -1.79
C HIS A 554 -14.45 -6.54 -2.98
N GLU A 555 -15.73 -6.18 -2.88
CA GLU A 555 -16.72 -6.45 -3.94
C GLU A 555 -16.29 -5.90 -5.32
N TYR A 556 -15.84 -4.63 -5.42
CA TYR A 556 -15.36 -4.06 -6.70
C TYR A 556 -14.12 -4.74 -7.30
N LYS A 557 -13.34 -5.48 -6.50
CA LYS A 557 -12.16 -6.24 -6.98
C LYS A 557 -12.54 -7.62 -7.53
N ARG A 558 -13.82 -7.97 -7.40
CA ARG A 558 -14.51 -9.10 -8.04
C ARG A 558 -13.82 -10.45 -7.88
N GLN A 559 -13.29 -10.75 -6.69
CA GLN A 559 -12.95 -12.14 -6.35
C GLN A 559 -14.16 -13.07 -6.48
N LEU A 560 -15.37 -12.52 -6.31
CA LEU A 560 -16.63 -13.19 -6.57
C LEU A 560 -16.78 -13.60 -8.05
N LEU A 561 -16.48 -12.70 -9.01
CA LEU A 561 -16.51 -13.05 -10.44
C LEU A 561 -15.55 -14.20 -10.77
N ASN A 562 -14.35 -14.17 -10.19
CA ASN A 562 -13.37 -15.23 -10.40
C ASN A 562 -13.85 -16.58 -9.84
N ILE A 563 -14.37 -16.62 -8.60
CA ILE A 563 -14.85 -17.87 -8.02
C ILE A 563 -16.13 -18.37 -8.71
N MET A 564 -16.99 -17.49 -9.24
CA MET A 564 -18.12 -17.88 -10.09
C MET A 564 -17.67 -18.61 -11.36
N HIS A 565 -16.58 -18.16 -11.99
CA HIS A 565 -16.00 -18.86 -13.14
C HIS A 565 -15.44 -20.24 -12.75
N VAL A 566 -14.83 -20.37 -11.57
CA VAL A 566 -14.38 -21.67 -11.05
C VAL A 566 -15.57 -22.62 -10.83
N ILE A 567 -16.69 -22.12 -10.29
CA ILE A 567 -17.93 -22.88 -10.13
C ILE A 567 -18.46 -23.34 -11.49
N HIS A 568 -18.46 -22.47 -12.50
CA HIS A 568 -18.82 -22.83 -13.86
C HIS A 568 -17.92 -23.94 -14.42
N LEU A 569 -16.60 -23.81 -14.30
CA LEU A 569 -15.65 -24.84 -14.76
C LEU A 569 -15.87 -26.18 -14.05
N TYR A 570 -16.14 -26.15 -12.75
CA TYR A 570 -16.44 -27.36 -11.99
C TYR A 570 -17.61 -28.14 -12.63
N PHE A 571 -18.76 -27.48 -12.82
CA PHE A 571 -19.92 -28.11 -13.44
C PHE A 571 -19.70 -28.50 -14.90
N ALA A 572 -19.03 -27.65 -15.68
CA ALA A 572 -18.71 -27.96 -17.07
C ALA A 572 -17.92 -29.27 -17.18
N ILE A 573 -16.95 -29.50 -16.29
CA ILE A 573 -16.14 -30.72 -16.29
C ILE A 573 -16.92 -31.91 -15.76
N THR A 574 -17.63 -31.76 -14.64
CA THR A 574 -18.24 -32.90 -13.94
C THR A 574 -19.58 -33.34 -14.54
N GLU A 575 -20.30 -32.45 -15.22
CA GLU A 575 -21.66 -32.68 -15.71
C GLU A 575 -21.77 -32.56 -17.23
N ASP A 576 -21.07 -31.60 -17.84
CA ASP A 576 -21.18 -31.34 -19.29
C ASP A 576 -20.10 -32.09 -20.11
N GLY A 577 -19.19 -32.79 -19.45
CA GLY A 577 -18.09 -33.52 -20.09
C GLY A 577 -17.02 -32.61 -20.73
N TYR A 578 -16.98 -31.34 -20.33
CA TYR A 578 -15.97 -30.38 -20.81
C TYR A 578 -14.56 -30.84 -20.41
N LYS A 579 -13.65 -30.81 -21.37
CA LYS A 579 -12.23 -31.11 -21.15
C LYS A 579 -11.44 -29.81 -21.18
N LEU A 580 -10.92 -29.42 -20.02
CA LEU A 580 -9.97 -28.31 -19.91
C LEU A 580 -8.78 -28.56 -20.85
N PRO A 581 -8.46 -27.63 -21.77
CA PRO A 581 -7.31 -27.77 -22.66
C PRO A 581 -5.98 -27.91 -21.90
N VAL A 582 -5.88 -27.24 -20.74
CA VAL A 582 -4.73 -27.26 -19.85
C VAL A 582 -5.20 -27.33 -18.39
N PRO A 583 -4.55 -28.12 -17.51
CA PRO A 583 -4.83 -28.10 -16.09
C PRO A 583 -4.66 -26.69 -15.53
N ARG A 584 -5.46 -26.31 -14.53
CA ARG A 584 -5.45 -24.96 -13.95
C ARG A 584 -5.44 -24.98 -12.43
N THR A 585 -4.68 -24.06 -11.84
CA THR A 585 -4.65 -23.81 -10.41
C THR A 585 -4.98 -22.35 -10.15
N PHE A 586 -6.14 -22.10 -9.54
CA PHE A 586 -6.57 -20.78 -9.10
C PHE A 586 -6.01 -20.50 -7.71
N ILE A 587 -5.31 -19.38 -7.55
CA ILE A 587 -4.64 -18.99 -6.33
C ILE A 587 -5.18 -17.64 -5.88
N PHE A 588 -5.81 -17.62 -4.71
CA PHE A 588 -6.31 -16.44 -4.04
C PHE A 588 -5.45 -16.14 -2.82
N ALA A 589 -5.22 -14.85 -2.56
CA ALA A 589 -4.70 -14.40 -1.27
C ALA A 589 -5.13 -12.95 -1.04
N GLY A 590 -5.60 -12.64 0.17
CA GLY A 590 -6.09 -11.31 0.48
C GLY A 590 -6.74 -11.25 1.85
N LYS A 591 -6.82 -10.04 2.41
CA LYS A 591 -7.49 -9.77 3.69
C LYS A 591 -8.78 -9.00 3.42
N ALA A 592 -9.86 -9.35 4.13
CA ALA A 592 -11.07 -8.54 4.24
C ALA A 592 -10.94 -7.62 5.46
N ALA A 593 -11.49 -6.40 5.41
CA ALA A 593 -11.54 -5.55 6.61
C ALA A 593 -12.39 -6.24 7.72
N PRO A 594 -12.07 -6.07 9.01
CA PRO A 594 -12.72 -6.85 10.08
C PRO A 594 -14.25 -6.72 10.12
N GLY A 595 -14.77 -5.51 9.85
CA GLY A 595 -16.21 -5.21 9.81
C GLY A 595 -16.89 -5.49 8.46
N TYR A 596 -16.15 -5.89 7.43
CA TYR A 596 -16.71 -6.05 6.08
C TYR A 596 -17.27 -7.46 5.87
N PHE A 597 -18.53 -7.63 6.27
CA PHE A 597 -19.25 -8.91 6.22
C PHE A 597 -19.20 -9.57 4.84
N MET A 598 -19.59 -8.86 3.76
CA MET A 598 -19.64 -9.43 2.41
C MET A 598 -18.27 -9.92 1.93
N ALA A 599 -17.21 -9.14 2.15
CA ALA A 599 -15.85 -9.54 1.82
C ALA A 599 -15.40 -10.80 2.59
N LYS A 600 -15.75 -10.93 3.87
CA LYS A 600 -15.48 -12.14 4.67
C LYS A 600 -16.29 -13.34 4.16
N LEU A 601 -17.52 -13.11 3.70
CA LEU A 601 -18.36 -14.16 3.12
C LEU A 601 -17.81 -14.66 1.78
N ILE A 602 -17.26 -13.77 0.95
CA ILE A 602 -16.53 -14.15 -0.29
C ILE A 602 -15.32 -15.04 0.04
N ILE A 603 -14.55 -14.74 1.10
CA ILE A 603 -13.45 -15.62 1.56
C ILE A 603 -13.98 -17.02 1.93
N LYS A 604 -15.09 -17.08 2.68
CA LYS A 604 -15.73 -18.35 3.04
C LYS A 604 -16.17 -19.13 1.80
N LEU A 605 -16.80 -18.46 0.83
CA LEU A 605 -17.21 -19.08 -0.44
C LEU A 605 -16.01 -19.66 -1.19
N ILE A 606 -14.92 -18.91 -1.34
CA ILE A 606 -13.70 -19.41 -2.00
C ILE A 606 -13.15 -20.67 -1.32
N ASN A 607 -13.09 -20.68 0.01
CA ASN A 607 -12.60 -21.84 0.75
C ASN A 607 -13.56 -23.04 0.67
N SER A 608 -14.87 -22.81 0.68
CA SER A 608 -15.89 -23.85 0.53
C SER A 608 -15.87 -24.49 -0.87
N VAL A 609 -15.78 -23.67 -1.93
CA VAL A 609 -15.60 -24.14 -3.31
C VAL A 609 -14.27 -24.91 -3.44
N ALA A 610 -13.18 -24.40 -2.84
CA ALA A 610 -11.91 -25.10 -2.84
C ALA A 610 -11.98 -26.47 -2.16
N LYS A 611 -12.69 -26.60 -1.03
CA LYS A 611 -12.90 -27.89 -0.34
C LYS A 611 -13.63 -28.88 -1.27
N LYS A 612 -14.65 -28.46 -2.00
CA LYS A 612 -15.38 -29.34 -2.94
C LYS A 612 -14.52 -29.74 -4.13
N VAL A 613 -13.99 -28.75 -4.87
CA VAL A 613 -13.21 -28.96 -6.11
C VAL A 613 -11.96 -29.80 -5.86
N ASN A 614 -11.21 -29.53 -4.79
CA ASN A 614 -9.93 -30.21 -4.56
C ASN A 614 -10.08 -31.67 -4.11
N ASN A 615 -11.26 -32.07 -3.62
CA ASN A 615 -11.56 -33.42 -3.12
C ASN A 615 -12.46 -34.24 -4.06
N ASP A 616 -13.01 -33.65 -5.13
CA ASP A 616 -13.79 -34.38 -6.12
C ASP A 616 -12.87 -35.09 -7.13
N PRO A 617 -12.84 -36.44 -7.16
CA PRO A 617 -11.95 -37.20 -8.06
C PRO A 617 -12.24 -36.98 -9.55
N ARG A 618 -13.42 -36.45 -9.91
CA ARG A 618 -13.79 -36.17 -11.31
C ARG A 618 -13.06 -34.96 -11.89
N VAL A 619 -12.57 -34.04 -11.04
CA VAL A 619 -12.04 -32.74 -11.45
C VAL A 619 -10.67 -32.41 -10.83
N SER A 620 -10.36 -32.97 -9.66
CA SER A 620 -9.27 -32.51 -8.81
C SER A 620 -7.86 -32.71 -9.37
N ASP A 621 -7.68 -33.52 -10.42
CA ASP A 621 -6.42 -33.68 -11.15
C ASP A 621 -6.16 -32.56 -12.17
N VAL A 622 -7.22 -31.89 -12.64
CA VAL A 622 -7.16 -30.86 -13.69
C VAL A 622 -7.52 -29.47 -13.19
N LEU A 623 -8.27 -29.34 -12.09
CA LEU A 623 -8.65 -28.08 -11.48
C LEU A 623 -8.32 -28.08 -9.99
N LYS A 624 -7.55 -27.08 -9.54
CA LYS A 624 -7.28 -26.83 -8.12
C LYS A 624 -7.59 -25.39 -7.75
N VAL A 625 -8.00 -25.18 -6.51
CA VAL A 625 -8.24 -23.85 -5.92
C VAL A 625 -7.49 -23.76 -4.60
N ALA A 626 -6.70 -22.72 -4.39
CA ALA A 626 -5.98 -22.50 -3.14
C ALA A 626 -6.18 -21.06 -2.65
N PHE A 627 -6.67 -20.91 -1.41
CA PHE A 627 -6.65 -19.63 -0.71
C PHE A 627 -5.48 -19.62 0.27
N ILE A 628 -4.44 -18.82 0.00
CA ILE A 628 -3.27 -18.74 0.88
C ILE A 628 -3.52 -17.65 1.94
N PRO A 629 -3.53 -18.00 3.24
CA PRO A 629 -3.82 -17.05 4.30
C PRO A 629 -2.70 -16.03 4.50
N ASP A 630 -3.07 -14.90 5.11
CA ASP A 630 -2.17 -13.87 5.64
C ASP A 630 -1.27 -13.24 4.57
N TYR A 631 -1.91 -12.81 3.47
CA TYR A 631 -1.25 -12.07 2.41
C TYR A 631 -0.48 -10.86 2.96
N ARG A 632 0.80 -10.81 2.60
CA ARG A 632 1.81 -9.82 3.01
C ARG A 632 2.94 -9.78 1.97
N VAL A 633 3.89 -8.86 2.11
CA VAL A 633 4.97 -8.65 1.13
C VAL A 633 5.80 -9.91 0.92
N THR A 634 6.22 -10.57 1.99
CA THR A 634 7.00 -11.82 1.88
C THR A 634 6.28 -12.89 1.05
N LEU A 635 4.96 -13.03 1.23
CA LEU A 635 4.19 -13.99 0.45
C LEU A 635 4.04 -13.52 -1.01
N ALA A 636 3.82 -12.23 -1.23
CA ALA A 636 3.77 -11.64 -2.57
C ALA A 636 5.06 -11.86 -3.36
N GLU A 637 6.23 -11.72 -2.72
CA GLU A 637 7.55 -11.98 -3.32
C GLU A 637 7.71 -13.45 -3.79
N SER A 638 6.92 -14.39 -3.25
CA SER A 638 6.90 -15.78 -3.72
C SER A 638 5.81 -16.05 -4.77
N ILE A 639 4.64 -15.42 -4.62
CA ILE A 639 3.49 -15.64 -5.53
C ILE A 639 3.73 -14.99 -6.89
N ILE A 640 4.19 -13.74 -6.92
CA ILE A 640 4.30 -12.93 -8.14
C ILE A 640 5.23 -13.58 -9.18
N PRO A 641 6.45 -14.03 -8.83
CA PRO A 641 7.34 -14.70 -9.79
C PRO A 641 6.78 -16.01 -10.36
N ALA A 642 5.86 -16.66 -9.65
CA ALA A 642 5.28 -17.96 -10.01
C ALA A 642 4.00 -17.87 -10.86
N ALA A 643 3.35 -16.71 -10.95
CA ALA A 643 2.12 -16.58 -11.72
C ALA A 643 2.37 -16.71 -13.23
N ASP A 644 1.49 -17.45 -13.90
CA ASP A 644 1.38 -17.44 -15.37
C ASP A 644 0.37 -16.37 -15.79
N LEU A 645 -0.76 -16.30 -15.09
CA LEU A 645 -1.85 -15.37 -15.35
C LEU A 645 -2.17 -14.54 -14.10
N SER A 646 -2.33 -13.24 -14.30
CA SER A 646 -2.62 -12.23 -13.27
C SER A 646 -4.02 -11.68 -13.44
N GLU A 647 -4.89 -11.93 -12.45
CA GLU A 647 -6.31 -11.54 -12.45
C GLU A 647 -6.47 -10.07 -11.97
N GLN A 648 -6.74 -9.17 -12.91
CA GLN A 648 -6.88 -7.72 -12.72
C GLN A 648 -8.27 -7.24 -13.11
N ILE A 649 -9.26 -7.88 -12.52
CA ILE A 649 -10.65 -7.90 -12.98
C ILE A 649 -11.57 -6.93 -12.22
N SER A 650 -11.10 -5.79 -11.77
CA SER A 650 -11.96 -4.81 -11.06
C SER A 650 -13.07 -4.28 -12.00
N THR A 651 -14.21 -3.83 -11.48
CA THR A 651 -15.24 -3.17 -12.31
C THR A 651 -14.66 -1.89 -12.91
N ALA A 652 -14.84 -1.66 -14.22
CA ALA A 652 -14.25 -0.50 -14.89
C ALA A 652 -14.67 0.82 -14.22
N GLY A 653 -13.69 1.70 -13.98
CA GLY A 653 -13.85 2.98 -13.31
C GLY A 653 -13.79 2.91 -11.78
N LYS A 654 -13.45 1.75 -11.18
CA LYS A 654 -13.34 1.59 -9.72
C LYS A 654 -11.91 1.41 -9.21
N GLU A 655 -10.98 0.86 -10.01
CA GLU A 655 -9.57 0.77 -9.64
C GLU A 655 -8.82 2.05 -10.05
N ALA A 656 -8.34 2.80 -9.06
CA ALA A 656 -7.58 4.03 -9.32
C ALA A 656 -6.30 3.82 -10.14
N SER A 657 -5.63 2.67 -9.97
CA SER A 657 -4.40 2.35 -10.67
C SER A 657 -4.12 0.85 -10.56
N GLY A 658 -3.76 0.39 -9.36
CA GLY A 658 -3.26 -0.96 -9.15
C GLY A 658 -1.75 -1.03 -9.39
N THR A 659 -1.02 -1.55 -8.41
CA THR A 659 0.43 -1.81 -8.52
C THR A 659 0.76 -3.31 -8.53
N GLY A 660 -0.24 -4.16 -8.30
CA GLY A 660 -0.08 -5.62 -8.38
C GLY A 660 0.13 -6.09 -9.82
N ASN A 661 -0.70 -5.58 -10.74
CA ASN A 661 -0.59 -5.77 -12.19
C ASN A 661 0.83 -5.46 -12.71
N MET A 662 1.42 -4.33 -12.31
CA MET A 662 2.78 -3.94 -12.69
C MET A 662 3.82 -4.98 -12.28
N LYS A 663 3.73 -5.50 -11.05
CA LYS A 663 4.68 -6.51 -10.53
C LYS A 663 4.53 -7.83 -11.27
N PHE A 664 3.30 -8.23 -11.59
CA PHE A 664 3.01 -9.44 -12.34
C PHE A 664 3.56 -9.39 -13.76
N SER A 665 3.27 -8.33 -14.51
CA SER A 665 3.78 -8.14 -15.87
C SER A 665 5.31 -8.05 -15.89
N MET A 666 5.93 -7.37 -14.91
CA MET A 666 7.39 -7.31 -14.74
C MET A 666 8.03 -8.68 -14.46
N ASN A 667 7.27 -9.64 -13.95
CA ASN A 667 7.70 -11.03 -13.73
C ASN A 667 7.18 -12.00 -14.80
N GLY A 668 6.65 -11.48 -15.89
CA GLY A 668 6.21 -12.26 -17.05
C GLY A 668 4.95 -13.08 -16.82
N ALA A 669 4.06 -12.64 -15.93
CA ALA A 669 2.68 -13.11 -15.95
C ALA A 669 1.90 -12.27 -16.98
N LEU A 670 1.02 -12.93 -17.75
CA LEU A 670 0.09 -12.22 -18.62
C LEU A 670 -1.10 -11.73 -17.80
N THR A 671 -1.62 -10.56 -18.14
CA THR A 671 -2.78 -9.99 -17.44
C THR A 671 -4.07 -10.42 -18.12
N VAL A 672 -5.05 -10.83 -17.32
CA VAL A 672 -6.47 -10.81 -17.71
C VAL A 672 -7.16 -9.74 -16.88
N GLY A 673 -7.85 -8.80 -17.52
CA GLY A 673 -8.37 -7.64 -16.82
C GLY A 673 -9.35 -6.81 -17.63
N THR A 674 -10.00 -5.91 -16.93
CA THR A 674 -10.82 -4.85 -17.53
C THR A 674 -9.94 -3.68 -17.98
N LEU A 675 -10.48 -2.83 -18.88
CA LEU A 675 -9.89 -1.51 -19.18
C LEU A 675 -10.13 -0.54 -18.02
N ASP A 676 -9.37 -0.75 -16.95
CA ASP A 676 -9.47 0.01 -15.71
C ASP A 676 -8.10 0.27 -15.10
N GLY A 677 -7.98 1.39 -14.36
CA GLY A 677 -6.73 1.80 -13.71
C GLY A 677 -5.50 1.70 -14.62
N ALA A 678 -4.42 1.12 -14.10
CA ALA A 678 -3.16 0.94 -14.82
C ALA A 678 -3.19 -0.21 -15.83
N ASN A 679 -4.28 -0.99 -15.96
CA ASN A 679 -4.38 -1.98 -17.04
C ASN A 679 -4.42 -1.31 -18.41
N VAL A 680 -5.01 -0.12 -18.51
CA VAL A 680 -5.03 0.69 -19.74
C VAL A 680 -3.60 1.00 -20.18
N GLU A 681 -2.82 1.59 -19.27
CA GLU A 681 -1.43 1.93 -19.54
C GLU A 681 -0.56 0.68 -19.77
N ILE A 682 -0.84 -0.44 -19.10
CA ILE A 682 -0.13 -1.70 -19.37
C ILE A 682 -0.46 -2.18 -20.79
N SER A 683 -1.71 -2.11 -21.23
CA SER A 683 -2.12 -2.49 -22.60
C SER A 683 -1.37 -1.67 -23.64
N GLU A 684 -1.29 -0.34 -23.44
CA GLU A 684 -0.56 0.58 -24.31
C GLU A 684 0.93 0.22 -24.42
N GLU A 685 1.57 -0.11 -23.29
CA GLU A 685 3.00 -0.42 -23.27
C GLU A 685 3.30 -1.82 -23.82
N VAL A 686 2.56 -2.85 -23.40
CA VAL A 686 2.83 -4.25 -23.76
C VAL A 686 2.27 -4.62 -25.14
N GLY A 687 1.29 -3.87 -25.65
CA GLY A 687 0.54 -4.16 -26.88
C GLY A 687 -0.63 -5.11 -26.63
N ASP A 688 -1.78 -4.80 -27.24
CA ASP A 688 -3.05 -5.51 -27.06
C ASP A 688 -2.96 -7.02 -27.36
N GLU A 689 -2.02 -7.45 -28.20
CA GLU A 689 -1.82 -8.88 -28.50
C GLU A 689 -1.17 -9.68 -27.35
N ASN A 690 -0.63 -8.98 -26.33
CA ASN A 690 0.11 -9.56 -25.21
C ASN A 690 -0.61 -9.39 -23.85
N ILE A 691 -1.89 -8.99 -23.86
CA ILE A 691 -2.77 -8.86 -22.70
C ILE A 691 -4.18 -9.36 -23.06
N TYR A 692 -4.94 -9.83 -22.07
CA TYR A 692 -6.31 -10.31 -22.27
C TYR A 692 -7.31 -9.34 -21.65
N ILE A 693 -7.85 -8.44 -22.46
CA ILE A 693 -8.84 -7.45 -22.04
C ILE A 693 -10.25 -7.98 -22.26
N PHE A 694 -11.14 -7.79 -21.28
CA PHE A 694 -12.56 -8.17 -21.36
C PHE A 694 -13.46 -7.20 -20.60
N GLY A 695 -14.77 -7.39 -20.76
CA GLY A 695 -15.80 -6.73 -19.96
C GLY A 695 -16.17 -5.34 -20.47
N LEU A 696 -17.12 -4.72 -19.76
CA LEU A 696 -17.59 -3.37 -20.04
C LEU A 696 -16.49 -2.33 -19.81
N VAL A 697 -16.48 -1.29 -20.64
CA VAL A 697 -15.66 -0.08 -20.40
C VAL A 697 -16.41 0.93 -19.52
N VAL A 698 -15.69 1.94 -19.00
CA VAL A 698 -16.24 2.95 -18.08
C VAL A 698 -17.51 3.60 -18.63
N ASP A 699 -17.49 4.02 -19.90
CA ASP A 699 -18.62 4.69 -20.53
C ASP A 699 -19.85 3.78 -20.66
N GLU A 700 -19.65 2.49 -20.94
CA GLU A 700 -20.75 1.51 -21.01
C GLU A 700 -21.37 1.27 -19.64
N VAL A 701 -20.56 1.17 -18.58
CA VAL A 701 -21.05 1.06 -17.20
C VAL A 701 -21.89 2.29 -16.83
N GLN A 702 -21.39 3.49 -17.12
CA GLN A 702 -22.12 4.74 -16.83
C GLN A 702 -23.41 4.85 -17.64
N GLN A 703 -23.38 4.47 -18.91
CA GLN A 703 -24.56 4.50 -19.77
C GLN A 703 -25.64 3.51 -19.28
N MET A 704 -25.24 2.30 -18.88
CA MET A 704 -26.17 1.31 -18.32
C MET A 704 -26.84 1.78 -17.02
N LEU A 705 -26.08 2.44 -16.14
CA LEU A 705 -26.60 3.04 -14.91
C LEU A 705 -27.56 4.19 -15.22
N LYS A 706 -27.19 5.06 -16.16
CA LYS A 706 -27.98 6.24 -16.55
C LYS A 706 -29.31 5.85 -17.19
N ASP A 707 -29.31 4.85 -18.06
CA ASP A 707 -30.50 4.41 -18.79
C ASP A 707 -31.36 3.41 -17.99
N GLY A 708 -30.85 2.91 -16.86
CA GLY A 708 -31.52 1.87 -16.08
C GLY A 708 -31.68 0.55 -16.83
N THR A 709 -30.79 0.26 -17.78
CA THR A 709 -30.88 -0.92 -18.66
C THR A 709 -30.28 -2.19 -18.04
N TYR A 710 -29.55 -2.06 -16.93
CA TYR A 710 -28.99 -3.20 -16.23
C TYR A 710 -30.06 -3.97 -15.44
N SER A 711 -30.41 -5.17 -15.89
CA SER A 711 -31.35 -6.06 -15.21
C SER A 711 -30.69 -7.41 -14.89
N THR A 712 -30.42 -7.63 -13.62
CA THR A 712 -29.81 -8.86 -13.07
C THR A 712 -30.64 -10.10 -13.40
N TRP A 713 -31.98 -9.98 -13.31
CA TRP A 713 -32.92 -11.04 -13.67
C TRP A 713 -32.90 -11.39 -15.15
N ASN A 714 -32.61 -10.43 -16.04
CA ASN A 714 -32.47 -10.75 -17.46
C ASN A 714 -31.23 -11.61 -17.72
N PHE A 715 -30.10 -11.31 -17.07
CA PHE A 715 -28.91 -12.16 -17.16
C PHE A 715 -29.16 -13.55 -16.57
N TYR A 716 -29.79 -13.62 -15.40
CA TYR A 716 -30.15 -14.88 -14.76
C TYR A 716 -31.10 -15.76 -15.61
N ASN A 717 -32.13 -15.16 -16.22
CA ASN A 717 -33.12 -15.92 -16.99
C ASN A 717 -32.64 -16.33 -18.40
N ASN A 718 -31.72 -15.57 -18.99
CA ASN A 718 -31.30 -15.78 -20.38
C ASN A 718 -29.95 -16.52 -20.53
N ASP A 719 -29.15 -16.63 -19.47
CA ASP A 719 -27.88 -17.37 -19.49
C ASP A 719 -27.92 -18.56 -18.52
N SER A 720 -27.94 -19.77 -19.07
CA SER A 720 -27.99 -21.01 -18.30
C SER A 720 -26.74 -21.25 -17.45
N ASN A 721 -25.58 -20.70 -17.83
CA ASN A 721 -24.36 -20.78 -17.03
C ASN A 721 -24.47 -19.89 -15.81
N ILE A 722 -24.92 -18.63 -15.98
CA ILE A 722 -25.16 -17.71 -14.86
C ILE A 722 -26.18 -18.32 -13.91
N LYS A 723 -27.31 -18.80 -14.43
CA LYS A 723 -28.35 -19.45 -13.64
C LYS A 723 -27.80 -20.60 -12.80
N ARG A 724 -27.08 -21.55 -13.43
CA ARG A 724 -26.50 -22.70 -12.72
C ARG A 724 -25.52 -22.29 -11.63
N VAL A 725 -24.67 -21.30 -11.89
CA VAL A 725 -23.73 -20.79 -10.88
C VAL A 725 -24.48 -20.19 -9.69
N LEU A 726 -25.46 -19.32 -9.93
CA LEU A 726 -26.21 -18.66 -8.85
C LEU A 726 -27.08 -19.65 -8.06
N ASP A 727 -27.80 -20.54 -8.75
CA ASP A 727 -28.59 -21.61 -8.12
C ASP A 727 -27.70 -22.52 -7.26
N SER A 728 -26.46 -22.78 -7.67
CA SER A 728 -25.52 -23.60 -6.87
C SER A 728 -25.01 -22.90 -5.60
N ILE A 729 -24.94 -21.57 -5.61
CA ILE A 729 -24.59 -20.75 -4.45
C ILE A 729 -25.75 -20.73 -3.46
N GLU A 730 -26.99 -20.64 -3.95
CA GLU A 730 -28.22 -20.70 -3.15
C GLU A 730 -28.45 -22.08 -2.51
N ASN A 731 -28.31 -23.16 -3.28
CA ASN A 731 -28.68 -24.52 -2.88
C ASN A 731 -27.63 -25.26 -2.02
N ASN A 732 -26.72 -24.54 -1.36
CA ASN A 732 -25.76 -25.07 -0.38
C ASN A 732 -24.79 -26.16 -0.89
N ILE A 733 -24.63 -26.35 -2.22
CA ILE A 733 -23.77 -27.39 -2.82
C ILE A 733 -22.33 -27.34 -2.31
N PHE A 734 -21.85 -26.14 -1.95
CA PHE A 734 -20.49 -25.90 -1.47
C PHE A 734 -20.36 -25.87 0.06
N CYS A 735 -21.47 -25.87 0.81
CA CYS A 735 -21.46 -25.81 2.27
C CYS A 735 -22.73 -26.44 2.90
N GLU A 736 -22.84 -27.76 2.83
CA GLU A 736 -23.97 -28.52 3.40
C GLU A 736 -24.10 -28.38 4.93
N GLU A 737 -23.00 -28.06 5.62
CA GLU A 737 -22.93 -27.94 7.08
C GLU A 737 -23.55 -26.62 7.61
N GLU A 738 -23.74 -25.61 6.75
CA GLU A 738 -24.22 -24.27 7.11
C GLU A 738 -25.25 -23.80 6.08
N GLU A 739 -26.48 -24.33 6.16
CA GLU A 739 -27.57 -24.03 5.23
C GLU A 739 -27.88 -22.52 5.15
N GLY A 740 -28.00 -22.00 3.93
CA GLY A 740 -28.32 -20.61 3.63
C GLY A 740 -27.16 -19.63 3.77
N ILE A 741 -25.95 -20.10 4.11
CA ILE A 741 -24.82 -19.20 4.43
C ILE A 741 -24.45 -18.24 3.29
N PHE A 742 -24.64 -18.66 2.04
CA PHE A 742 -24.31 -17.85 0.85
C PHE A 742 -25.50 -17.12 0.23
N LEU A 743 -26.70 -17.20 0.81
CA LEU A 743 -27.87 -16.42 0.36
C LEU A 743 -27.58 -14.91 0.27
N PRO A 744 -26.82 -14.28 1.19
CA PRO A 744 -26.50 -12.87 1.04
C PRO A 744 -25.72 -12.53 -0.23
N ILE A 745 -24.88 -13.44 -0.74
CA ILE A 745 -24.17 -13.25 -2.02
C ILE A 745 -25.15 -13.33 -3.19
N HIS A 746 -25.98 -14.37 -3.19
CA HIS A 746 -27.04 -14.54 -4.19
C HIS A 746 -27.95 -13.30 -4.25
N ASP A 747 -28.43 -12.84 -3.11
CA ASP A 747 -29.36 -11.71 -3.03
C ASP A 747 -28.69 -10.39 -3.43
N LYS A 748 -27.41 -10.21 -3.09
CA LYS A 748 -26.64 -9.04 -3.55
C LYS A 748 -26.58 -8.98 -5.09
N LEU A 749 -26.44 -10.13 -5.75
CA LEU A 749 -26.36 -10.20 -7.20
C LEU A 749 -27.74 -10.11 -7.88
N LEU A 750 -28.80 -10.71 -7.35
CA LEU A 750 -30.12 -10.71 -8.03
C LEU A 750 -31.09 -9.65 -7.52
N HIS A 751 -31.14 -9.42 -6.21
CA HIS A 751 -32.15 -8.59 -5.57
C HIS A 751 -31.66 -7.16 -5.27
N PHE A 752 -30.36 -6.98 -5.03
CA PHE A 752 -29.75 -5.68 -4.72
C PHE A 752 -28.92 -5.11 -5.88
N GLY A 753 -29.24 -5.54 -7.10
CA GLY A 753 -28.86 -4.86 -8.34
C GLY A 753 -27.43 -5.04 -8.82
N ASP A 754 -26.64 -5.94 -8.22
CA ASP A 754 -25.24 -6.24 -8.61
C ASP A 754 -24.43 -4.97 -8.95
N GLU A 755 -24.18 -4.14 -7.94
CA GLU A 755 -23.47 -2.86 -8.03
C GLU A 755 -22.16 -2.89 -8.85
N TYR A 756 -21.53 -4.06 -8.96
CA TYR A 756 -20.22 -4.25 -9.58
C TYR A 756 -20.26 -5.06 -10.88
N PHE A 757 -21.45 -5.24 -11.46
CA PHE A 757 -21.63 -5.79 -12.81
C PHE A 757 -20.97 -7.17 -13.00
N HIS A 758 -21.01 -8.02 -11.97
CA HIS A 758 -20.52 -9.40 -12.06
C HIS A 758 -21.27 -10.17 -13.15
N LEU A 759 -22.60 -10.04 -13.23
CA LEU A 759 -23.41 -10.78 -14.20
C LEU A 759 -23.23 -10.27 -15.63
N ALA A 760 -23.03 -8.96 -15.82
CA ALA A 760 -22.82 -8.39 -17.14
C ALA A 760 -21.49 -8.83 -17.76
N ASP A 761 -20.44 -8.91 -16.93
CA ASP A 761 -19.09 -9.27 -17.39
C ASP A 761 -18.82 -10.79 -17.37
N PHE A 762 -19.75 -11.62 -16.89
CA PHE A 762 -19.51 -13.05 -16.68
C PHE A 762 -19.16 -13.78 -17.99
N GLU A 763 -19.94 -13.58 -19.05
CA GLU A 763 -19.75 -14.28 -20.32
C GLU A 763 -18.46 -13.84 -21.04
N SER A 764 -18.18 -12.53 -21.07
CA SER A 764 -16.96 -12.01 -21.68
C SER A 764 -15.71 -12.46 -20.92
N TYR A 765 -15.78 -12.53 -19.59
CA TYR A 765 -14.72 -13.10 -18.76
C TYR A 765 -14.50 -14.58 -19.06
N ARG A 766 -15.58 -15.39 -19.08
CA ARG A 766 -15.55 -16.83 -19.37
C ARG A 766 -14.94 -17.11 -20.76
N SER A 767 -15.42 -16.43 -21.79
CA SER A 767 -14.90 -16.54 -23.16
C SER A 767 -13.41 -16.18 -23.26
N THR A 768 -12.97 -15.15 -22.53
CA THR A 768 -11.56 -14.76 -22.46
C THR A 768 -10.70 -15.82 -21.77
N GLN A 769 -11.21 -16.43 -20.71
CA GLN A 769 -10.54 -17.52 -19.99
C GLN A 769 -10.39 -18.80 -20.83
N GLU A 770 -11.33 -19.07 -21.73
CA GLU A 770 -11.19 -20.13 -22.74
C GLU A 770 -10.08 -19.81 -23.74
N GLN A 771 -9.99 -18.57 -24.24
CA GLN A 771 -8.91 -18.14 -25.13
C GLN A 771 -7.55 -18.32 -24.48
N ILE A 772 -7.40 -17.91 -23.22
CA ILE A 772 -6.17 -18.08 -22.43
C ILE A 772 -5.77 -19.56 -22.36
N SER A 773 -6.74 -20.45 -22.15
CA SER A 773 -6.46 -21.90 -22.10
C SER A 773 -5.93 -22.43 -23.43
N ARG A 774 -6.44 -21.93 -24.57
CA ARG A 774 -5.96 -22.29 -25.90
C ARG A 774 -4.55 -21.76 -26.17
N ASP A 775 -4.29 -20.50 -25.82
CA ASP A 775 -2.99 -19.86 -26.04
C ASP A 775 -1.88 -20.52 -25.19
N PHE A 776 -2.19 -20.94 -23.96
CA PHE A 776 -1.22 -21.57 -23.05
C PHE A 776 -0.68 -22.91 -23.58
N VAL A 777 -1.45 -23.61 -24.42
CA VAL A 777 -0.97 -24.85 -25.09
C VAL A 777 0.22 -24.54 -26.01
N ASN A 778 0.24 -23.36 -26.62
CA ASN A 778 1.36 -22.90 -27.45
C ASN A 778 2.45 -22.25 -26.59
N SER A 779 3.29 -23.08 -25.96
CA SER A 779 4.37 -22.63 -25.06
C SER A 779 5.33 -21.60 -25.67
N SER A 780 5.61 -21.67 -26.98
CA SER A 780 6.49 -20.73 -27.67
C SER A 780 5.85 -19.34 -27.79
N GLU A 781 4.57 -19.29 -28.13
CA GLU A 781 3.83 -18.03 -28.25
C GLU A 781 3.55 -17.42 -26.88
N TRP A 782 3.17 -18.25 -25.90
CA TRP A 782 3.02 -17.82 -24.51
C TRP A 782 4.32 -17.20 -23.95
N ALA A 783 5.46 -17.88 -24.16
CA ALA A 783 6.76 -17.36 -23.76
C ALA A 783 7.08 -16.02 -24.45
N ARG A 784 6.78 -15.88 -25.74
CA ARG A 784 6.96 -14.63 -26.49
C ARG A 784 6.15 -13.50 -25.84
N LYS A 785 4.85 -13.70 -25.60
CA LYS A 785 3.96 -12.71 -24.95
C LYS A 785 4.48 -12.33 -23.56
N ALA A 786 4.89 -13.32 -22.76
CA ALA A 786 5.38 -13.12 -21.39
C ALA A 786 6.71 -12.34 -21.35
N ILE A 787 7.64 -12.64 -22.26
CA ILE A 787 8.91 -11.91 -22.38
C ILE A 787 8.66 -10.47 -22.83
N LEU A 788 7.74 -10.24 -23.76
CA LEU A 788 7.37 -8.89 -24.19
C LEU A 788 6.70 -8.09 -23.08
N ASN A 789 5.91 -8.73 -22.22
CA ASN A 789 5.45 -8.09 -21.00
C ASN A 789 6.65 -7.61 -20.19
N VAL A 790 7.59 -8.49 -19.80
CA VAL A 790 8.80 -8.06 -19.05
C VAL A 790 9.56 -6.93 -19.76
N ALA A 791 9.77 -7.05 -21.07
CA ALA A 791 10.54 -6.09 -21.86
C ALA A 791 9.93 -4.69 -21.90
N ARG A 792 8.61 -4.58 -21.77
CA ARG A 792 7.85 -3.35 -22.00
C ARG A 792 7.34 -2.69 -20.70
N MET A 793 7.86 -3.09 -19.54
CA MET A 793 7.43 -2.53 -18.24
C MET A 793 8.24 -1.32 -17.73
N GLY A 794 9.11 -0.72 -18.56
CA GLY A 794 9.99 0.39 -18.18
C GLY A 794 9.26 1.56 -17.51
N LYS A 795 8.15 2.01 -18.11
CA LYS A 795 7.26 3.09 -17.63
C LYS A 795 6.81 2.93 -16.17
N PHE A 796 6.71 1.70 -15.67
CA PHE A 796 6.15 1.38 -14.35
C PHE A 796 7.20 1.29 -13.24
N SER A 797 8.43 1.75 -13.49
CA SER A 797 9.39 1.97 -12.40
C SER A 797 8.94 3.10 -11.49
N SER A 798 9.00 2.88 -10.17
CA SER A 798 8.78 3.96 -9.22
C SER A 798 9.86 5.05 -9.26
N ASP A 799 11.04 4.81 -9.86
CA ASP A 799 12.06 5.84 -10.05
C ASP A 799 11.57 6.93 -10.99
N ARG A 800 10.93 6.51 -12.09
CA ARG A 800 10.29 7.42 -13.03
C ARG A 800 9.22 8.25 -12.31
N THR A 801 8.38 7.61 -11.49
CA THR A 801 7.33 8.31 -10.71
C THR A 801 7.94 9.36 -9.79
N ILE A 802 8.95 8.99 -9.00
CA ILE A 802 9.62 9.92 -8.10
C ILE A 802 10.30 11.05 -8.84
N GLN A 803 10.90 10.79 -10.01
CA GLN A 803 11.50 11.85 -10.82
C GLN A 803 10.45 12.90 -11.24
N GLN A 804 9.29 12.48 -11.75
CA GLN A 804 8.21 13.41 -12.09
C GLN A 804 7.69 14.20 -10.89
N TYR A 805 7.50 13.54 -9.74
CA TYR A 805 7.09 14.25 -8.52
C TYR A 805 8.14 15.27 -8.08
N ALA A 806 9.43 14.91 -8.14
CA ALA A 806 10.53 15.79 -7.78
C ALA A 806 10.63 17.01 -8.70
N ASP A 807 10.43 16.83 -10.00
CA ASP A 807 10.57 17.89 -11.00
C ASP A 807 9.33 18.81 -11.07
N GLU A 808 8.13 18.25 -10.92
CA GLU A 808 6.88 18.98 -11.20
C GLU A 808 6.15 19.47 -9.95
N ILE A 809 6.46 18.91 -8.77
CA ILE A 809 5.75 19.23 -7.52
C ILE A 809 6.74 19.70 -6.45
N TRP A 810 7.68 18.84 -6.07
CA TRP A 810 8.49 19.07 -4.86
C TRP A 810 9.66 20.03 -5.07
N ASN A 811 10.15 20.14 -6.31
CA ASN A 811 11.38 20.82 -6.68
C ASN A 811 12.60 20.29 -5.92
N LEU A 812 12.74 18.96 -5.84
CA LEU A 812 13.88 18.30 -5.19
C LEU A 812 15.07 18.12 -6.14
N LYS A 813 16.28 18.15 -5.58
CA LYS A 813 17.54 17.89 -6.30
C LYS A 813 18.18 16.59 -5.81
N LYS A 814 19.09 16.05 -6.61
CA LYS A 814 19.92 14.87 -6.31
C LYS A 814 21.27 15.30 -5.75
N TYR A 815 21.82 14.58 -4.77
CA TYR A 815 23.11 14.88 -4.12
C TYR A 815 24.04 13.66 -3.99
#